data_AF-A0A091KF62-F1
#
_entry.id   AF-A0A091KF62-F1
#
_cell.length_a   1.000
_cell.length_b   1.000
_cell.length_c   1.000
_cell.angle_alpha   90.00
_cell.angle_beta   90.00
_cell.angle_gamma   90.00
#
_symmetry.space_group_name_H-M   'P 1'
#
loop_
_entity.id
_entity.type
_entity.pdbx_description
1 polymer ?
#
loop_
_entity_poly.entity_id
_entity_poly.type
_entity_poly.pdbx_seq_one_letter_code
_entity_poly.pdbx_strand_id
1 'polypeptide(L)'
;KHVEFLKKLRLHIWACLSRAQYVSLLKDFVESEFFVIDGDSLLLMFLDEKIQYLNFFYQIECFLQDFTEKGAKYVIVFFKDAEQMYFPYPCFLFLRTALIEHLRHNTGTTVHTEFSNCLSSKWEIFLKKSYPYFIIVSDVGLTSLQTDYLSILIAHSLSKKINVVLASGQEYDILRVYGYHVQNVFKHRLFFQKYKRDLQYACENLVKYREPFVCLYEHLKLSLKTIEEEVCQTVQLLKQLWPKGSDIRRVVCVLASSVALKIYSKMLENASTSGRSKPLSPEEAADLCRIQCLTVAFLLHMPLSQRAQIRIMKSCWTKQVLPLIKMQQLCTYFALTQLSDTNDWKLDLTYLPDLNDDSLLMNLAHYYENKCTEGLEFEKELGKELENEYQCLWNTVQKLSVKYSLGDAFPVRKTSQLFLEQQQTVFRDYAEEIPKIGLISVKSDLVKEYAGDVLKDLPVLGSNDPSVTSLIKSKEFHELRHWHSGRPLTEEYERVQCNADAKSKDPEERRQIQKLQTFLHFYGSTLEDSPSKLIVHQGDVSRNANAAVKKTQKKHKSKAETIAEENSRRLKTKEEQKEQEQWKALCIPTEKEIKANLTVGINKLEKFLKTFKSKSVKFSIEMTGLSACLEVWKEHCREQGDRSKDLSKAVQVMRRIHILLEKYQDLLEKSHLQKLTRYLRLLGFENLACSLSAQTEESKNQNISNYAIKVGPARFQLQYMDYYLLREERNDPDPRVQHFIPDTWQRELLDAVDNNESAVIVAPTSSGKTYASYYCMEKVLKTSNEGVVVYVAPTKALVNQVVGTIYSRFTKNLPDGLVVCGVFTRDYRNDVLNSQILVTVPQCLEILMLSPRCQNWTKRIQYVIFDEVHCLGGEIGAEVWEHLLVTIRCPFLALSATVSNPEHLTEWLQSVKRYWQRAKNTIERSSMNTENTRNCKVKSKVQEQKKSYRVRLVLYEERYNDLEKYVCSLKGSDFVIEHCHPCAALTVNHIENYGFPLDLSLSPRESIQLYDTMVKVWQKWPRAQELDPEEFVSFKNKVVIKKADVRKYEQELKKELSRWIVLGQRQKVNKLLEHLKPKPVDCSEREKWKHFASFVDKLHEMDKLPAIFFM
;
A
#
# COMPACT_ATOMS: atom_id res chain seq x y z
N LYS A 1 -8.44 -36.85 -33.15
CA LYS A 1 -7.20 -36.03 -33.13
C LYS A 1 -7.46 -34.57 -32.71
N HIS A 2 -8.22 -33.75 -33.46
CA HIS A 2 -8.45 -32.34 -33.09
C HIS A 2 -9.24 -32.13 -31.77
N VAL A 3 -10.39 -32.81 -31.61
CA VAL A 3 -11.21 -32.74 -30.37
C VAL A 3 -10.42 -33.19 -29.13
N GLU A 4 -9.54 -34.18 -29.32
CA GLU A 4 -8.67 -34.71 -28.29
C GLU A 4 -7.57 -33.71 -27.89
N PHE A 5 -7.02 -32.98 -28.87
CA PHE A 5 -6.10 -31.88 -28.62
C PHE A 5 -6.77 -30.72 -27.86
N LEU A 6 -7.98 -30.30 -28.23
CA LEU A 6 -8.72 -29.25 -27.53
C LEU A 6 -9.03 -29.63 -26.07
N LYS A 7 -9.44 -30.89 -25.82
CA LYS A 7 -9.58 -31.40 -24.44
C LYS A 7 -8.27 -31.31 -23.66
N LYS A 8 -7.15 -31.66 -24.30
CA LYS A 8 -5.82 -31.56 -23.69
C LYS A 8 -5.40 -30.12 -23.42
N LEU A 9 -5.72 -29.20 -24.33
CA LEU A 9 -5.51 -27.76 -24.17
C LEU A 9 -6.30 -27.22 -22.98
N ARG A 10 -7.60 -27.54 -22.88
CA ARG A 10 -8.45 -27.14 -21.74
C ARG A 10 -7.91 -27.66 -20.41
N LEU A 11 -7.51 -28.93 -20.34
CA LEU A 11 -6.90 -29.48 -19.12
C LEU A 11 -5.60 -28.78 -18.75
N HIS A 12 -4.78 -28.44 -19.75
CA HIS A 12 -3.55 -27.67 -19.51
C HIS A 12 -3.86 -26.29 -18.97
N ILE A 13 -4.80 -25.56 -19.59
CA ILE A 13 -5.19 -24.22 -19.16
C ILE A 13 -5.87 -24.25 -17.80
N TRP A 14 -6.78 -25.18 -17.53
CA TRP A 14 -7.42 -25.36 -16.23
C TRP A 14 -6.40 -25.57 -15.12
N ALA A 15 -5.37 -26.39 -15.35
CA ALA A 15 -4.28 -26.57 -14.39
C ALA A 15 -3.49 -25.26 -14.14
N CYS A 16 -3.40 -24.38 -15.13
CA CYS A 16 -2.78 -23.05 -14.98
C CYS A 16 -3.70 -22.09 -14.21
N LEU A 17 -4.98 -22.03 -14.56
CA LEU A 17 -5.98 -21.19 -13.93
C LEU A 17 -6.22 -21.57 -12.46
N SER A 18 -6.17 -22.86 -12.13
CA SER A 18 -6.26 -23.33 -10.73
C SER A 18 -5.12 -22.84 -9.83
N ARG A 19 -4.03 -22.31 -10.43
CA ARG A 19 -2.88 -21.71 -9.75
C ARG A 19 -2.88 -20.19 -9.85
N ALA A 20 -3.95 -19.58 -10.35
CA ALA A 20 -4.08 -18.13 -10.42
C ALA A 20 -3.97 -17.54 -9.01
N GLN A 21 -3.15 -16.51 -8.86
CA GLN A 21 -2.97 -15.80 -7.61
C GLN A 21 -3.90 -14.59 -7.59
N TYR A 22 -4.62 -14.41 -6.50
CA TYR A 22 -5.43 -13.23 -6.33
C TYR A 22 -4.54 -12.05 -5.89
N VAL A 23 -4.35 -11.05 -6.76
CA VAL A 23 -3.37 -9.98 -6.55
C VAL A 23 -3.93 -8.61 -6.95
N SER A 24 -3.31 -7.55 -6.43
CA SER A 24 -3.56 -6.19 -6.93
C SER A 24 -2.97 -6.07 -8.34
N LEU A 25 -3.83 -5.74 -9.31
CA LEU A 25 -3.48 -5.58 -10.72
C LEU A 25 -2.71 -4.28 -10.98
N LEU A 26 -3.06 -3.24 -10.22
CA LEU A 26 -2.35 -1.96 -10.20
C LEU A 26 -1.53 -1.92 -8.90
N LYS A 27 -0.21 -1.76 -8.99
CA LYS A 27 0.68 -1.61 -7.83
C LYS A 27 0.90 -0.12 -7.53
N ASP A 28 1.23 0.22 -6.28
CA ASP A 28 1.25 1.58 -5.74
C ASP A 28 1.83 2.62 -6.73
N PHE A 29 1.03 3.65 -7.03
CA PHE A 29 1.21 4.97 -7.70
C PHE A 29 2.40 5.30 -8.63
N VAL A 30 3.36 4.42 -8.89
CA VAL A 30 4.59 4.70 -9.66
C VAL A 30 4.67 3.87 -10.95
N GLU A 31 3.87 2.81 -11.10
CA GLU A 31 3.93 1.92 -12.27
C GLU A 31 2.53 1.66 -12.86
N SER A 32 1.96 2.65 -13.55
CA SER A 32 0.82 2.40 -14.45
C SER A 32 1.32 1.64 -15.70
N GLU A 33 1.67 0.37 -15.54
CA GLU A 33 2.12 -0.48 -16.64
C GLU A 33 0.98 -0.67 -17.65
N PHE A 34 1.34 -0.64 -18.94
CA PHE A 34 0.39 -0.80 -20.03
C PHE A 34 -0.17 -2.23 -20.07
N PHE A 35 -1.48 -2.40 -20.22
CA PHE A 35 -2.11 -3.72 -20.41
C PHE A 35 -3.19 -3.73 -21.49
N VAL A 36 -3.67 -4.92 -21.85
CA VAL A 36 -4.71 -5.11 -22.86
C VAL A 36 -5.94 -5.76 -22.26
N ILE A 37 -7.13 -5.33 -22.68
CA ILE A 37 -8.41 -5.97 -22.37
C ILE A 37 -8.93 -6.65 -23.63
N ASP A 38 -9.21 -7.95 -23.56
CA ASP A 38 -9.93 -8.64 -24.63
C ASP A 38 -11.41 -8.20 -24.63
N GLY A 39 -11.85 -7.56 -25.72
CA GLY A 39 -13.17 -6.96 -25.83
C GLY A 39 -14.30 -8.00 -25.86
N ASP A 40 -14.04 -9.19 -26.41
CA ASP A 40 -14.97 -10.31 -26.36
C ASP A 40 -15.13 -10.84 -24.92
N SER A 41 -14.05 -10.89 -24.14
CA SER A 41 -14.10 -11.18 -22.71
C SER A 41 -14.83 -10.11 -21.89
N LEU A 42 -14.66 -8.84 -22.24
CA LEU A 42 -15.38 -7.73 -21.62
C LEU A 42 -16.89 -7.83 -21.87
N LEU A 43 -17.30 -8.19 -23.10
CA LEU A 43 -18.69 -8.50 -23.42
C LEU A 43 -19.20 -9.63 -22.53
N LEU A 44 -18.53 -10.78 -22.54
CA LEU A 44 -18.93 -11.98 -21.77
C LEU A 44 -19.07 -11.73 -20.27
N MET A 45 -18.25 -10.84 -19.69
CA MET A 45 -18.26 -10.52 -18.27
C MET A 45 -19.58 -9.89 -17.79
N PHE A 46 -20.27 -9.14 -18.67
CA PHE A 46 -21.48 -8.39 -18.33
C PHE A 46 -22.75 -8.93 -18.99
N LEU A 47 -22.69 -10.06 -19.71
CA LEU A 47 -23.88 -10.74 -20.21
C LEU A 47 -24.61 -11.45 -19.05
N ASP A 48 -25.88 -11.11 -18.81
CA ASP A 48 -26.80 -11.79 -17.89
C ASP A 48 -28.02 -12.33 -18.66
N GLU A 49 -28.84 -13.22 -18.10
CA GLU A 49 -30.03 -13.79 -18.77
C GLU A 49 -31.15 -12.74 -19.02
N LYS A 50 -31.06 -11.55 -18.40
CA LYS A 50 -32.03 -10.44 -18.51
C LYS A 50 -31.35 -9.12 -18.88
N ILE A 51 -30.83 -9.03 -20.09
CA ILE A 51 -30.05 -7.87 -20.53
C ILE A 51 -30.97 -6.71 -20.91
N GLN A 52 -30.96 -5.65 -20.11
CA GLN A 52 -31.33 -4.32 -20.61
C GLN A 52 -30.06 -3.67 -21.18
N TYR A 53 -30.08 -3.28 -22.45
CA TYR A 53 -28.89 -2.88 -23.19
C TYR A 53 -28.23 -1.67 -22.55
N LEU A 54 -29.00 -0.65 -22.21
CA LEU A 54 -28.49 0.55 -21.55
C LEU A 54 -27.73 0.24 -20.25
N ASN A 55 -28.24 -0.68 -19.44
CA ASN A 55 -27.54 -1.11 -18.22
C ASN A 55 -26.24 -1.86 -18.57
N PHE A 56 -26.24 -2.71 -19.60
CA PHE A 56 -25.02 -3.40 -20.05
C PHE A 56 -23.89 -2.41 -20.42
N PHE A 57 -24.18 -1.38 -21.20
CA PHE A 57 -23.20 -0.35 -21.55
C PHE A 57 -22.74 0.44 -20.33
N TYR A 58 -23.67 0.86 -19.46
CA TYR A 58 -23.34 1.58 -18.23
C TYR A 58 -22.40 0.79 -17.31
N GLN A 59 -22.60 -0.52 -17.16
CA GLN A 59 -21.70 -1.36 -16.35
C GLN A 59 -20.28 -1.42 -16.94
N ILE A 60 -20.16 -1.47 -18.27
CA ILE A 60 -18.85 -1.44 -18.95
C ILE A 60 -18.19 -0.08 -18.78
N GLU A 61 -18.93 1.02 -18.93
CA GLU A 61 -18.40 2.37 -18.71
C GLU A 61 -17.88 2.53 -17.28
N CYS A 62 -18.67 2.12 -16.28
CA CYS A 62 -18.24 2.16 -14.88
C CYS A 62 -16.95 1.34 -14.66
N PHE A 63 -16.91 0.12 -15.21
CA PHE A 63 -15.73 -0.74 -15.12
C PHE A 63 -14.48 -0.09 -15.72
N LEU A 64 -14.59 0.54 -16.88
CA LEU A 64 -13.46 1.21 -17.54
C LEU A 64 -13.07 2.50 -16.83
N GLN A 65 -14.05 3.25 -16.31
CA GLN A 65 -13.85 4.45 -15.52
C GLN A 65 -13.08 4.12 -14.24
N ASP A 66 -13.40 3.03 -13.56
CA ASP A 66 -12.72 2.56 -12.35
C ASP A 66 -11.21 2.32 -12.56
N PHE A 67 -10.83 1.80 -13.73
CA PHE A 67 -9.42 1.64 -14.10
C PHE A 67 -8.78 3.00 -14.45
N THR A 68 -9.50 3.85 -15.19
CA THR A 68 -9.02 5.16 -15.64
C THR A 68 -8.76 6.11 -14.46
N GLU A 69 -9.66 6.16 -13.48
CA GLU A 69 -9.50 6.97 -12.26
C GLU A 69 -8.30 6.53 -11.41
N LYS A 70 -7.96 5.23 -11.47
CA LYS A 70 -6.79 4.65 -10.79
C LYS A 70 -5.51 4.75 -11.62
N GLY A 71 -5.51 5.57 -12.68
CA GLY A 71 -4.33 5.87 -13.51
C GLY A 71 -3.91 4.75 -14.46
N ALA A 72 -4.76 3.75 -14.71
CA ALA A 72 -4.46 2.64 -15.61
C ALA A 72 -4.25 3.09 -17.06
N LYS A 73 -3.30 2.45 -17.76
CA LYS A 73 -3.09 2.62 -19.21
C LYS A 73 -3.45 1.34 -19.93
N TYR A 74 -4.51 1.35 -20.72
CA TYR A 74 -4.97 0.15 -21.42
C TYR A 74 -5.51 0.43 -22.82
N VAL A 75 -5.62 -0.64 -23.61
CA VAL A 75 -6.36 -0.67 -24.88
C VAL A 75 -7.32 -1.86 -24.89
N ILE A 76 -8.40 -1.75 -25.66
CA ILE A 76 -9.36 -2.83 -25.86
C ILE A 76 -9.15 -3.42 -27.25
N VAL A 77 -9.12 -4.75 -27.35
CA VAL A 77 -8.89 -5.47 -28.61
C VAL A 77 -10.05 -6.40 -28.91
N PHE A 78 -10.64 -6.28 -30.10
CA PHE A 78 -11.63 -7.23 -30.62
C PHE A 78 -11.04 -7.96 -31.84
N PHE A 79 -11.04 -9.29 -31.82
CA PHE A 79 -10.54 -10.10 -32.93
C PHE A 79 -11.64 -10.35 -33.97
N LYS A 80 -11.33 -10.19 -35.26
CA LYS A 80 -12.32 -10.42 -36.33
C LYS A 80 -12.84 -11.85 -36.36
N ASP A 81 -11.97 -12.82 -36.07
CA ASP A 81 -12.32 -14.23 -36.12
C ASP A 81 -13.28 -14.64 -34.99
N ALA A 82 -13.28 -13.93 -33.86
CA ALA A 82 -14.19 -14.19 -32.74
C ALA A 82 -15.65 -13.82 -33.07
N GLU A 83 -15.86 -12.83 -33.94
CA GLU A 83 -17.17 -12.41 -34.45
C GLU A 83 -17.98 -13.57 -35.02
N GLN A 84 -17.31 -14.48 -35.73
CA GLN A 84 -17.95 -15.61 -36.40
C GLN A 84 -18.71 -16.53 -35.42
N MET A 85 -18.29 -16.56 -34.15
CA MET A 85 -18.87 -17.40 -33.12
C MET A 85 -20.20 -16.87 -32.57
N TYR A 86 -20.57 -15.62 -32.91
CA TYR A 86 -21.81 -14.99 -32.44
C TYR A 86 -22.95 -15.05 -33.47
N PHE A 87 -22.72 -15.47 -34.72
CA PHE A 87 -23.79 -15.61 -35.72
C PHE A 87 -24.97 -16.51 -35.31
N PRO A 88 -24.77 -17.60 -34.55
CA PRO A 88 -25.89 -18.38 -34.00
C PRO A 88 -26.75 -17.59 -32.97
N TYR A 89 -26.23 -16.48 -32.45
CA TYR A 89 -26.85 -15.62 -31.44
C TYR A 89 -26.88 -14.15 -31.90
N PRO A 90 -27.78 -13.79 -32.83
CA PRO A 90 -27.84 -12.46 -33.45
C PRO A 90 -27.90 -11.28 -32.46
N CYS A 91 -28.55 -11.47 -31.30
CA CYS A 91 -28.59 -10.47 -30.22
C CYS A 91 -27.19 -10.10 -29.70
N PHE A 92 -26.33 -11.08 -29.44
CA PHE A 92 -24.97 -10.86 -28.95
C PHE A 92 -24.03 -10.37 -30.04
N LEU A 93 -24.24 -10.81 -31.29
CA LEU A 93 -23.52 -10.29 -32.44
C LEU A 93 -23.78 -8.79 -32.62
N PHE A 94 -25.04 -8.37 -32.53
CA PHE A 94 -25.42 -6.96 -32.52
C PHE A 94 -24.78 -6.21 -31.35
N LEU A 95 -24.91 -6.72 -30.11
CA LEU A 95 -24.36 -6.09 -28.91
C LEU A 95 -22.85 -5.89 -29.00
N ARG A 96 -22.13 -6.86 -29.58
CA ARG A 96 -20.68 -6.76 -29.82
C ARG A 96 -20.33 -5.61 -30.75
N THR A 97 -21.02 -5.48 -31.89
CA THR A 97 -20.78 -4.37 -32.82
C THR A 97 -21.16 -3.04 -32.20
N ALA A 98 -22.28 -2.99 -31.48
CA ALA A 98 -22.71 -1.78 -30.77
C ALA A 98 -21.70 -1.37 -29.69
N LEU A 99 -21.13 -2.32 -28.95
CA LEU A 99 -20.07 -2.05 -27.98
C LEU A 99 -18.83 -1.44 -28.62
N ILE A 100 -18.38 -1.97 -29.76
CA ILE A 100 -17.21 -1.46 -30.48
C ILE A 100 -17.42 0.00 -30.88
N GLU A 101 -18.57 0.33 -31.48
CA GLU A 101 -18.84 1.68 -31.97
C GLU A 101 -19.07 2.67 -30.82
N HIS A 102 -19.74 2.24 -29.75
CA HIS A 102 -19.90 3.04 -28.55
C HIS A 102 -18.55 3.41 -27.91
N LEU A 103 -17.65 2.43 -27.73
CA LEU A 103 -16.32 2.68 -27.15
C LEU A 103 -15.41 3.55 -28.04
N ARG A 104 -15.68 3.62 -29.35
CA ARG A 104 -14.93 4.47 -30.29
C ARG A 104 -15.41 5.91 -30.32
N HIS A 105 -16.72 6.10 -30.23
CA HIS A 105 -17.35 7.39 -30.51
C HIS A 105 -17.84 8.11 -29.25
N ASN A 106 -18.25 7.37 -28.22
CA ASN A 106 -18.85 7.93 -27.02
C ASN A 106 -17.90 7.89 -25.81
N THR A 107 -16.78 7.18 -25.89
CA THR A 107 -15.77 7.11 -24.82
C THR A 107 -14.38 7.54 -25.30
N GLY A 108 -13.47 7.86 -24.37
CA GLY A 108 -12.07 8.18 -24.66
C GLY A 108 -11.17 6.95 -24.87
N THR A 109 -11.74 5.78 -25.12
CA THR A 109 -11.02 4.49 -25.05
C THR A 109 -10.40 4.12 -26.40
N THR A 110 -9.14 3.67 -26.40
CA THR A 110 -8.50 3.18 -27.62
C THR A 110 -8.95 1.74 -27.93
N VAL A 111 -9.61 1.53 -29.08
CA VAL A 111 -10.14 0.23 -29.52
C VAL A 111 -9.48 -0.23 -30.82
N HIS A 112 -8.95 -1.46 -30.83
CA HIS A 112 -8.34 -2.11 -31.98
C HIS A 112 -9.21 -3.25 -32.54
N THR A 113 -9.43 -3.28 -33.86
CA THR A 113 -10.24 -4.31 -34.56
C THR A 113 -9.56 -4.86 -35.82
N GLU A 114 -8.29 -4.50 -36.06
CA GLU A 114 -7.53 -4.82 -37.27
C GLU A 114 -6.92 -6.23 -37.25
N PHE A 115 -6.93 -6.90 -36.09
CA PHE A 115 -6.35 -8.24 -35.92
C PHE A 115 -7.36 -9.32 -36.29
N SER A 116 -6.93 -10.31 -37.10
CA SER A 116 -7.78 -11.45 -37.41
C SER A 116 -7.96 -12.35 -36.18
N ASN A 117 -6.86 -12.84 -35.62
CA ASN A 117 -6.83 -13.68 -34.42
C ASN A 117 -5.52 -13.52 -33.63
N CYS A 118 -5.46 -14.18 -32.47
CA CYS A 118 -4.32 -14.19 -31.57
C CYS A 118 -3.05 -14.86 -32.12
N LEU A 119 -3.12 -15.56 -33.26
CA LEU A 119 -1.96 -16.16 -33.95
C LEU A 119 -1.52 -15.34 -35.18
N SER A 120 -2.17 -14.20 -35.44
CA SER A 120 -1.86 -13.35 -36.61
C SER A 120 -0.52 -12.63 -36.47
N SER A 121 0.16 -12.41 -37.61
CA SER A 121 1.44 -11.70 -37.63
C SER A 121 1.31 -10.25 -37.16
N LYS A 122 0.20 -9.58 -37.48
CA LYS A 122 -0.10 -8.21 -37.02
C LYS A 122 -0.21 -8.15 -35.49
N TRP A 123 -0.90 -9.10 -34.88
CA TRP A 123 -1.00 -9.20 -33.42
C TRP A 123 0.36 -9.47 -32.77
N GLU A 124 1.17 -10.34 -33.36
CA GLU A 124 2.52 -10.60 -32.85
C GLU A 124 3.44 -9.36 -32.93
N ILE A 125 3.34 -8.57 -34.00
CA ILE A 125 4.06 -7.30 -34.13
C ILE A 125 3.57 -6.30 -33.07
N PHE A 126 2.26 -6.22 -32.85
CA PHE A 126 1.67 -5.36 -31.83
C PHE A 126 2.20 -5.72 -30.44
N LEU A 127 2.16 -6.99 -30.03
CA LEU A 127 2.66 -7.44 -28.72
C LEU A 127 4.16 -7.16 -28.53
N LYS A 128 4.97 -7.27 -29.59
CA LYS A 128 6.42 -6.95 -29.53
C LYS A 128 6.70 -5.46 -29.38
N LYS A 129 5.84 -4.60 -29.94
CA LYS A 129 5.99 -3.13 -29.86
C LYS A 129 5.44 -2.55 -28.57
N SER A 130 4.28 -3.05 -28.12
CA SER A 130 3.53 -2.50 -26.98
C SER A 130 3.92 -3.12 -25.63
N TYR A 131 4.44 -4.35 -25.63
CA TYR A 131 4.91 -5.09 -24.46
C TYR A 131 3.95 -5.03 -23.25
N PRO A 132 2.70 -5.51 -23.39
CA PRO A 132 1.71 -5.41 -22.31
C PRO A 132 2.09 -6.28 -21.12
N TYR A 133 1.89 -5.74 -19.92
CA TYR A 133 2.20 -6.41 -18.66
C TYR A 133 1.31 -7.64 -18.40
N PHE A 134 0.02 -7.49 -18.66
CA PHE A 134 -0.94 -8.59 -18.69
C PHE A 134 -2.04 -8.36 -19.75
N ILE A 135 -2.85 -9.40 -19.97
CA ILE A 135 -4.07 -9.33 -20.78
C ILE A 135 -5.24 -9.83 -19.94
N ILE A 136 -6.33 -9.06 -19.87
CA ILE A 136 -7.58 -9.48 -19.23
C ILE A 136 -8.37 -10.35 -20.21
N VAL A 137 -8.67 -11.59 -19.82
CA VAL A 137 -9.34 -12.60 -20.68
C VAL A 137 -10.32 -13.44 -19.84
N SER A 138 -11.48 -13.80 -20.42
CA SER A 138 -12.44 -14.73 -19.83
C SER A 138 -11.98 -16.18 -20.01
N ASP A 139 -12.25 -17.03 -19.02
CA ASP A 139 -11.99 -18.47 -19.08
C ASP A 139 -13.16 -19.27 -19.68
N VAL A 140 -14.36 -18.66 -19.75
CA VAL A 140 -15.59 -19.29 -20.24
C VAL A 140 -16.26 -18.40 -21.28
N GLY A 141 -16.66 -18.99 -22.41
CA GLY A 141 -17.51 -18.35 -23.43
C GLY A 141 -18.93 -18.90 -23.43
N LEU A 142 -19.84 -18.29 -24.20
CA LEU A 142 -21.25 -18.73 -24.33
C LEU A 142 -21.35 -20.14 -24.93
N THR A 143 -20.39 -20.52 -25.77
CA THR A 143 -20.33 -21.84 -26.40
C THR A 143 -19.01 -22.54 -26.11
N SER A 144 -19.00 -23.86 -26.34
CA SER A 144 -17.76 -24.64 -26.28
C SER A 144 -16.71 -24.13 -27.27
N LEU A 145 -17.13 -23.65 -28.45
CA LEU A 145 -16.25 -23.09 -29.49
C LEU A 145 -15.57 -21.80 -29.02
N GLN A 146 -16.33 -20.88 -28.41
CA GLN A 146 -15.77 -19.65 -27.82
C GLN A 146 -14.82 -19.96 -26.67
N THR A 147 -15.17 -20.93 -25.83
CA THR A 147 -14.31 -21.39 -24.73
C THR A 147 -12.98 -21.96 -25.25
N ASP A 148 -13.00 -22.69 -26.37
CA ASP A 148 -11.79 -23.18 -27.03
C ASP A 148 -10.94 -22.04 -27.60
N TYR A 149 -11.57 -21.03 -28.19
CA TYR A 149 -10.88 -19.84 -28.69
C TYR A 149 -10.18 -19.05 -27.57
N LEU A 150 -10.89 -18.78 -26.47
CA LEU A 150 -10.33 -18.12 -25.29
C LEU A 150 -9.18 -18.93 -24.69
N SER A 151 -9.31 -20.25 -24.65
CA SER A 151 -8.22 -21.15 -24.20
C SER A 151 -6.97 -21.03 -25.08
N ILE A 152 -7.13 -20.87 -26.41
CA ILE A 152 -6.02 -20.63 -27.34
C ILE A 152 -5.40 -19.25 -27.10
N LEU A 153 -6.21 -18.21 -26.86
CA LEU A 153 -5.73 -16.86 -26.53
C LEU A 153 -4.89 -16.87 -25.24
N ILE A 154 -5.39 -17.48 -24.16
CA ILE A 154 -4.66 -17.62 -22.90
C ILE A 154 -3.33 -18.38 -23.11
N ALA A 155 -3.37 -19.52 -23.81
CA ALA A 155 -2.18 -20.31 -24.10
C ALA A 155 -1.13 -19.52 -24.90
N HIS A 156 -1.58 -18.77 -25.90
CA HIS A 156 -0.72 -17.94 -26.73
C HIS A 156 -0.08 -16.81 -25.91
N SER A 157 -0.86 -16.06 -25.14
CA SER A 157 -0.38 -14.95 -24.31
C SER A 157 0.70 -15.39 -23.31
N LEU A 158 0.44 -16.47 -22.57
CA LEU A 158 1.40 -17.05 -21.63
C LEU A 158 2.70 -17.51 -22.34
N SER A 159 2.59 -18.03 -23.56
CA SER A 159 3.78 -18.42 -24.35
C SER A 159 4.64 -17.22 -24.78
N LYS A 160 4.03 -16.05 -24.98
CA LYS A 160 4.70 -14.81 -25.41
C LYS A 160 5.28 -14.00 -24.25
N LYS A 161 5.39 -14.59 -23.06
CA LYS A 161 5.87 -13.96 -21.80
C LYS A 161 4.93 -12.91 -21.22
N ILE A 162 3.66 -12.92 -21.61
CA ILE A 162 2.66 -11.97 -21.12
C ILE A 162 1.81 -12.70 -20.08
N ASN A 163 1.55 -12.05 -18.95
CA ASN A 163 0.70 -12.62 -17.91
C ASN A 163 -0.77 -12.53 -18.31
N VAL A 164 -1.62 -13.37 -17.74
CA VAL A 164 -3.07 -13.34 -17.99
C VAL A 164 -3.79 -13.01 -16.70
N VAL A 165 -4.78 -12.13 -16.79
CA VAL A 165 -5.69 -11.83 -15.69
C VAL A 165 -7.07 -12.33 -16.10
N LEU A 166 -7.77 -13.01 -15.20
CA LEU A 166 -9.13 -13.45 -15.48
C LEU A 166 -10.09 -12.26 -15.47
N ALA A 167 -10.96 -12.20 -16.47
CA ALA A 167 -12.03 -11.22 -16.51
C ALA A 167 -12.97 -11.38 -15.31
N SER A 168 -13.29 -12.64 -14.95
CA SER A 168 -14.14 -12.98 -13.82
C SER A 168 -13.43 -12.83 -12.47
N GLY A 169 -14.19 -12.41 -11.45
CA GLY A 169 -13.70 -12.33 -10.07
C GLY A 169 -12.81 -11.12 -9.78
N GLN A 170 -12.94 -10.03 -10.53
CA GLN A 170 -12.32 -8.75 -10.19
C GLN A 170 -13.05 -8.10 -9.01
N GLU A 171 -12.30 -7.56 -8.06
CA GLU A 171 -12.85 -6.75 -6.97
C GLU A 171 -12.14 -5.41 -6.90
N TYR A 172 -12.87 -4.39 -6.48
CA TYR A 172 -12.40 -3.00 -6.46
C TYR A 172 -12.43 -2.51 -5.02
N ASP A 173 -11.37 -1.83 -4.60
CA ASP A 173 -11.42 -0.92 -3.45
C ASP A 173 -11.14 0.52 -3.93
N ILE A 174 -11.13 1.47 -3.00
CA ILE A 174 -10.96 2.89 -3.30
C ILE A 174 -9.64 3.17 -4.05
N LEU A 175 -8.60 2.35 -3.83
CA LEU A 175 -7.25 2.59 -4.33
C LEU A 175 -6.75 1.53 -5.32
N ARG A 176 -7.34 0.34 -5.34
CA ARG A 176 -6.79 -0.85 -5.99
C ARG A 176 -7.85 -1.64 -6.74
N VAL A 177 -7.38 -2.29 -7.80
CA VAL A 177 -8.15 -3.31 -8.52
C VAL A 177 -7.48 -4.65 -8.28
N TYR A 178 -8.24 -5.62 -7.79
CA TYR A 178 -7.80 -6.99 -7.56
C TYR A 178 -8.34 -7.92 -8.64
N GLY A 179 -7.54 -8.93 -9.00
CA GLY A 179 -7.97 -9.95 -9.95
C GLY A 179 -7.11 -11.20 -9.86
N TYR A 180 -7.63 -12.28 -10.43
CA TYR A 180 -6.90 -13.54 -10.54
C TYR A 180 -5.84 -13.47 -11.63
N HIS A 181 -4.59 -13.38 -11.20
CA HIS A 181 -3.41 -13.27 -12.05
C HIS A 181 -2.74 -14.63 -12.25
N VAL A 182 -2.45 -14.93 -13.52
CA VAL A 182 -1.74 -16.12 -13.96
C VAL A 182 -0.39 -15.70 -14.52
N GLN A 183 0.66 -15.99 -13.76
CA GLN A 183 2.02 -15.68 -14.15
C GLN A 183 2.51 -16.61 -15.27
N ASN A 184 3.18 -16.04 -16.27
CA ASN A 184 3.82 -16.84 -17.30
C ASN A 184 5.01 -17.64 -16.74
N VAL A 185 5.02 -18.97 -16.94
CA VAL A 185 6.17 -19.84 -16.62
C VAL A 185 6.73 -20.55 -17.86
N PHE A 186 7.98 -21.00 -17.76
CA PHE A 186 8.70 -21.67 -18.86
C PHE A 186 7.93 -22.86 -19.48
N LYS A 187 7.14 -23.58 -18.66
CA LYS A 187 6.33 -24.71 -19.11
C LYS A 187 5.30 -24.34 -20.19
N HIS A 188 4.74 -23.13 -20.17
CA HIS A 188 3.78 -22.69 -21.19
C HIS A 188 4.45 -22.52 -22.56
N ARG A 189 5.71 -22.05 -22.60
CA ARG A 189 6.48 -21.96 -23.84
C ARG A 189 6.77 -23.33 -24.43
N LEU A 190 7.16 -24.29 -23.60
CA LEU A 190 7.39 -25.67 -24.02
C LEU A 190 6.10 -26.30 -24.58
N PHE A 191 4.97 -26.10 -23.90
CA PHE A 191 3.68 -26.59 -24.36
C PHE A 191 3.30 -25.98 -25.73
N PHE A 192 3.41 -24.66 -25.87
CA PHE A 192 3.08 -23.96 -27.11
C PHE A 192 4.01 -24.35 -28.27
N GLN A 193 5.32 -24.48 -28.02
CA GLN A 193 6.28 -24.95 -29.03
C GLN A 193 5.99 -26.38 -29.48
N LYS A 194 5.68 -27.28 -28.54
CA LYS A 194 5.36 -28.68 -28.81
C LYS A 194 4.11 -28.85 -29.67
N TYR A 195 3.09 -28.02 -29.44
CA TYR A 195 1.77 -28.13 -30.07
C TYR A 195 1.46 -27.00 -31.06
N LYS A 196 2.48 -26.28 -31.55
CA LYS A 196 2.30 -25.10 -32.41
C LYS A 196 1.45 -25.39 -33.65
N ARG A 197 1.71 -26.51 -34.35
CA ARG A 197 0.94 -26.91 -35.55
C ARG A 197 -0.49 -27.28 -35.21
N ASP A 198 -0.71 -27.97 -34.09
CA ASP A 198 -2.05 -28.34 -33.62
C ASP A 198 -2.87 -27.11 -33.21
N LEU A 199 -2.25 -26.10 -32.59
CA LEU A 199 -2.88 -24.82 -32.24
C LEU A 199 -3.26 -24.00 -33.48
N GLN A 200 -2.36 -23.92 -34.47
CA GLN A 200 -2.65 -23.23 -35.74
C GLN A 200 -3.81 -23.91 -36.46
N TYR A 201 -3.75 -25.24 -36.59
CA TYR A 201 -4.82 -26.02 -37.20
C TYR A 201 -6.14 -25.91 -36.42
N ALA A 202 -6.09 -25.87 -35.08
CA ALA A 202 -7.28 -25.69 -34.26
C ALA A 202 -7.90 -24.31 -34.44
N CYS A 203 -7.09 -23.25 -34.41
CA CYS A 203 -7.55 -21.89 -34.66
C CYS A 203 -8.17 -21.77 -36.07
N GLU A 204 -7.52 -22.32 -37.11
CA GLU A 204 -8.07 -22.31 -38.48
C GLU A 204 -9.40 -23.06 -38.59
N ASN A 205 -9.57 -24.20 -37.91
CA ASN A 205 -10.84 -24.94 -37.94
C ASN A 205 -11.95 -24.25 -37.15
N LEU A 206 -11.63 -23.58 -36.03
CA LEU A 206 -12.59 -22.77 -35.29
C LEU A 206 -13.11 -21.61 -36.15
N VAL A 207 -12.28 -21.06 -37.04
CA VAL A 207 -12.61 -19.93 -37.92
C VAL A 207 -13.27 -20.37 -39.23
N LYS A 208 -12.99 -21.58 -39.73
CA LYS A 208 -13.64 -22.15 -40.93
C LYS A 208 -15.11 -22.51 -40.70
N TYR A 209 -15.61 -22.49 -39.46
CA TYR A 209 -17.01 -22.76 -39.14
C TYR A 209 -17.91 -21.56 -39.50
N ARG A 210 -18.00 -21.27 -40.80
CA ARG A 210 -18.83 -20.19 -41.35
C ARG A 210 -20.09 -20.85 -41.91
N GLU A 211 -21.20 -20.82 -41.18
CA GLU A 211 -22.48 -21.13 -41.80
C GLU A 211 -22.87 -19.94 -42.69
N PRO A 212 -22.93 -20.11 -44.04
CA PRO A 212 -23.32 -19.00 -44.91
C PRO A 212 -24.82 -18.68 -44.81
N PHE A 213 -25.56 -19.50 -44.06
CA PHE A 213 -27.01 -19.43 -43.93
C PHE A 213 -27.43 -19.61 -42.47
N VAL A 214 -28.46 -18.89 -42.05
CA VAL A 214 -29.13 -19.08 -40.75
C VAL A 214 -30.48 -19.76 -41.00
N CYS A 215 -30.76 -20.87 -40.32
CA CYS A 215 -32.07 -21.51 -40.36
C CYS A 215 -33.06 -20.72 -39.49
N LEU A 216 -34.04 -20.05 -40.11
CA LEU A 216 -35.10 -19.32 -39.41
C LEU A 216 -36.22 -20.28 -38.96
N TYR A 217 -36.68 -21.11 -39.88
CA TYR A 217 -37.59 -22.23 -39.63
C TYR A 217 -36.91 -23.52 -40.09
N GLU A 218 -37.40 -24.70 -39.66
CA GLU A 218 -36.81 -26.01 -40.02
C GLU A 218 -36.51 -26.19 -41.53
N HIS A 219 -37.26 -25.49 -42.39
CA HIS A 219 -37.17 -25.55 -43.86
C HIS A 219 -36.74 -24.23 -44.54
N LEU A 220 -36.61 -23.11 -43.81
CA LEU A 220 -36.30 -21.79 -44.38
C LEU A 220 -34.87 -21.34 -44.00
N LYS A 221 -33.98 -21.33 -45.00
CA LYS A 221 -32.58 -20.90 -44.87
C LYS A 221 -32.41 -19.48 -45.38
N LEU A 222 -31.88 -18.60 -44.54
CA LEU A 222 -31.58 -17.21 -44.87
C LEU A 222 -30.09 -17.03 -45.17
N SER A 223 -29.75 -16.53 -46.36
CA SER A 223 -28.38 -16.18 -46.73
C SER A 223 -27.93 -14.87 -46.08
N LEU A 224 -26.84 -14.92 -45.32
CA LEU A 224 -26.27 -13.73 -44.67
C LEU A 224 -25.83 -12.67 -45.69
N LYS A 225 -25.29 -13.11 -46.83
CA LYS A 225 -24.86 -12.22 -47.93
C LYS A 225 -26.03 -11.45 -48.54
N THR A 226 -27.20 -12.07 -48.60
CA THR A 226 -28.41 -11.43 -49.13
C THR A 226 -28.91 -10.32 -48.21
N ILE A 227 -28.80 -10.48 -46.89
CA ILE A 227 -29.11 -9.41 -45.94
C ILE A 227 -28.15 -8.24 -46.12
N GLU A 228 -26.85 -8.53 -46.19
CA GLU A 228 -25.81 -7.51 -46.37
C GLU A 228 -26.01 -6.69 -47.65
N GLU A 229 -26.27 -7.35 -48.79
CA GLU A 229 -26.54 -6.70 -50.08
C GLU A 229 -27.79 -5.80 -50.03
N GLU A 230 -28.88 -6.27 -49.42
CA GLU A 230 -30.13 -5.49 -49.28
C GLU A 230 -30.00 -4.32 -48.29
N VAL A 231 -29.22 -4.47 -47.22
CA VAL A 231 -28.88 -3.37 -46.30
C VAL A 231 -28.09 -2.30 -47.05
N CYS A 232 -27.05 -2.67 -47.79
CA CYS A 232 -26.24 -1.73 -48.57
C CYS A 232 -27.09 -0.89 -49.53
N GLN A 233 -28.00 -1.53 -50.26
CA GLN A 233 -28.92 -0.84 -51.18
C GLN A 233 -29.88 0.08 -50.44
N THR A 234 -30.45 -0.39 -49.32
CA THR A 234 -31.44 0.38 -48.55
C THR A 234 -30.79 1.58 -47.83
N VAL A 235 -29.53 1.47 -47.37
CA VAL A 235 -28.76 2.58 -46.79
C VAL A 235 -28.55 3.70 -47.81
N GLN A 236 -28.25 3.39 -49.07
CA GLN A 236 -28.10 4.40 -50.13
C GLN A 236 -29.38 5.17 -50.39
N LEU A 237 -30.53 4.49 -50.38
CA LEU A 237 -31.85 5.12 -50.53
C LEU A 237 -32.21 5.97 -49.31
N LEU A 238 -31.92 5.49 -48.09
CA LEU A 238 -32.25 6.21 -46.86
C LEU A 238 -31.41 7.49 -46.69
N LYS A 239 -30.16 7.50 -47.15
CA LYS A 239 -29.30 8.71 -47.18
C LYS A 239 -29.92 9.87 -47.98
N GLN A 240 -30.78 9.59 -48.95
CA GLN A 240 -31.48 10.61 -49.74
C GLN A 240 -32.72 11.16 -49.01
N LEU A 241 -33.29 10.38 -48.10
CA LEU A 241 -34.52 10.71 -47.38
C LEU A 241 -34.26 11.42 -46.03
N TRP A 242 -33.11 11.20 -45.39
CA TRP A 242 -32.79 11.76 -44.09
C TRP A 242 -31.49 12.60 -44.04
N PRO A 243 -31.49 13.74 -43.32
CA PRO A 243 -30.35 14.64 -43.24
C PRO A 243 -29.21 14.14 -42.33
N LYS A 244 -28.03 14.78 -42.43
CA LYS A 244 -26.88 14.59 -41.52
C LYS A 244 -27.27 14.98 -40.08
N GLY A 245 -26.80 14.22 -39.09
CA GLY A 245 -27.09 14.44 -37.67
C GLY A 245 -28.35 13.72 -37.15
N SER A 246 -28.89 12.78 -37.93
CA SER A 246 -30.04 11.98 -37.49
C SER A 246 -29.65 11.02 -36.35
N ASP A 247 -30.57 10.85 -35.39
CA ASP A 247 -30.44 9.91 -34.27
C ASP A 247 -30.32 8.47 -34.78
N ILE A 248 -29.29 7.75 -34.32
CA ILE A 248 -29.01 6.36 -34.73
C ILE A 248 -30.20 5.41 -34.49
N ARG A 249 -31.03 5.65 -33.47
CA ARG A 249 -32.23 4.84 -33.16
C ARG A 249 -33.24 4.89 -34.30
N ARG A 250 -33.47 6.06 -34.89
CA ARG A 250 -34.37 6.24 -36.05
C ARG A 250 -33.84 5.49 -37.27
N VAL A 251 -32.56 5.68 -37.57
CA VAL A 251 -31.88 5.12 -38.75
C VAL A 251 -31.88 3.59 -38.71
N VAL A 252 -31.43 3.02 -37.59
CA VAL A 252 -31.34 1.56 -37.43
C VAL A 252 -32.73 0.92 -37.43
N CYS A 253 -33.73 1.52 -36.78
CA CYS A 253 -35.09 0.99 -36.75
C CYS A 253 -35.71 0.88 -38.16
N VAL A 254 -35.62 1.95 -38.95
CA VAL A 254 -36.19 1.98 -40.30
C VAL A 254 -35.44 1.05 -41.25
N LEU A 255 -34.11 1.02 -41.19
CA LEU A 255 -33.31 0.09 -41.98
C LEU A 255 -33.62 -1.37 -41.64
N ALA A 256 -33.58 -1.72 -40.35
CA ALA A 256 -33.81 -3.09 -39.91
C ALA A 256 -35.23 -3.55 -40.26
N SER A 257 -36.25 -2.72 -40.00
CA SER A 257 -37.66 -3.06 -40.27
C SER A 257 -37.95 -3.18 -41.78
N SER A 258 -37.41 -2.28 -42.60
CA SER A 258 -37.66 -2.30 -44.05
C SER A 258 -36.95 -3.47 -44.75
N VAL A 259 -35.68 -3.73 -44.40
CA VAL A 259 -34.92 -4.86 -44.93
C VAL A 259 -35.52 -6.18 -44.45
N ALA A 260 -35.91 -6.25 -43.18
CA ALA A 260 -36.55 -7.43 -42.62
C ALA A 260 -37.81 -7.81 -43.39
N LEU A 261 -38.72 -6.86 -43.61
CA LEU A 261 -39.97 -7.11 -44.35
C LEU A 261 -39.70 -7.51 -45.81
N LYS A 262 -38.79 -6.84 -46.53
CA LYS A 262 -38.44 -7.19 -47.91
C LYS A 262 -37.95 -8.62 -48.05
N ILE A 263 -37.03 -9.02 -47.17
CA ILE A 263 -36.42 -10.34 -47.18
C ILE A 263 -37.45 -11.39 -46.78
N TYR A 264 -38.23 -11.13 -45.74
CA TYR A 264 -39.25 -12.05 -45.25
C TYR A 264 -40.34 -12.34 -46.29
N SER A 265 -40.87 -11.29 -46.94
CA SER A 265 -41.87 -11.42 -48.02
C SER A 265 -41.31 -12.21 -49.20
N LYS A 266 -40.07 -11.92 -49.62
CA LYS A 266 -39.39 -12.66 -50.71
C LYS A 266 -39.14 -14.13 -50.35
N MET A 267 -38.87 -14.44 -49.07
CA MET A 267 -38.68 -15.82 -48.61
C MET A 267 -40.00 -16.61 -48.60
N LEU A 268 -41.11 -15.98 -48.22
CA LEU A 268 -42.43 -16.63 -48.20
C LEU A 268 -42.97 -16.92 -49.61
N GLU A 269 -42.73 -16.04 -50.58
CA GLU A 269 -43.11 -16.28 -51.99
C GLU A 269 -42.44 -17.53 -52.59
N ASN A 270 -41.27 -17.92 -52.06
CA ASN A 270 -40.46 -19.04 -52.56
C ASN A 270 -40.63 -20.34 -51.75
N ALA A 271 -41.45 -20.35 -50.70
CA ALA A 271 -41.56 -21.48 -49.77
C ALA A 271 -42.68 -22.46 -50.15
N SER A 272 -42.37 -23.76 -50.31
CA SER A 272 -43.37 -24.81 -50.40
C SER A 272 -43.89 -25.19 -49.00
N THR A 273 -45.22 -25.24 -48.84
CA THR A 273 -45.92 -25.49 -47.57
C THR A 273 -45.76 -26.92 -47.07
N SER A 274 -44.57 -27.30 -46.59
CA SER A 274 -44.35 -28.59 -45.92
C SER A 274 -43.38 -28.45 -44.73
N GLY A 275 -43.90 -28.02 -43.58
CA GLY A 275 -43.16 -27.94 -42.32
C GLY A 275 -44.11 -27.97 -41.11
N ARG A 276 -43.63 -28.49 -39.95
CA ARG A 276 -44.44 -28.64 -38.72
C ARG A 276 -44.72 -27.32 -37.98
N SER A 277 -44.04 -26.23 -38.33
CA SER A 277 -44.27 -24.88 -37.78
C SER A 277 -44.76 -23.93 -38.88
N LYS A 278 -45.93 -23.31 -38.68
CA LYS A 278 -46.51 -22.34 -39.62
C LYS A 278 -45.81 -20.98 -39.43
N PRO A 279 -45.19 -20.40 -40.48
CA PRO A 279 -44.59 -19.07 -40.41
C PRO A 279 -45.66 -17.97 -40.32
N LEU A 280 -45.29 -16.81 -39.77
CA LEU A 280 -46.17 -15.63 -39.72
C LEU A 280 -46.51 -15.14 -41.13
N SER A 281 -47.73 -14.62 -41.32
CA SER A 281 -48.11 -13.95 -42.57
C SER A 281 -47.31 -12.64 -42.76
N PRO A 282 -47.19 -12.11 -43.99
CA PRO A 282 -46.54 -10.82 -44.23
C PRO A 282 -47.18 -9.66 -43.44
N GLU A 283 -48.50 -9.71 -43.19
CA GLU A 283 -49.23 -8.72 -42.39
C GLU A 283 -48.93 -8.87 -40.89
N GLU A 284 -48.83 -10.09 -40.38
CA GLU A 284 -48.42 -10.35 -38.98
C GLU A 284 -46.97 -9.90 -38.72
N ALA A 285 -46.09 -10.08 -39.72
CA ALA A 285 -44.72 -9.56 -39.65
C ALA A 285 -44.68 -8.02 -39.69
N ALA A 286 -45.56 -7.39 -40.49
CA ALA A 286 -45.71 -5.94 -40.53
C ALA A 286 -46.20 -5.37 -39.19
N ASP A 287 -47.12 -6.05 -38.50
CA ASP A 287 -47.59 -5.66 -37.16
C ASP A 287 -46.43 -5.66 -36.14
N LEU A 288 -45.54 -6.65 -36.17
CA LEU A 288 -44.35 -6.65 -35.29
C LEU A 288 -43.42 -5.45 -35.59
N CYS A 289 -43.16 -5.14 -36.87
CA CYS A 289 -42.37 -3.98 -37.27
C CYS A 289 -43.04 -2.65 -36.89
N ARG A 290 -44.37 -2.55 -36.94
CA ARG A 290 -45.13 -1.39 -36.45
C ARG A 290 -44.91 -1.19 -34.95
N ILE A 291 -45.03 -2.25 -34.15
CA ILE A 291 -44.79 -2.18 -32.70
C ILE A 291 -43.34 -1.76 -32.43
N GLN A 292 -42.36 -2.22 -33.22
CA GLN A 292 -40.97 -1.78 -33.09
C GLN A 292 -40.74 -0.31 -33.43
N CYS A 293 -41.37 0.20 -34.49
CA CYS A 293 -41.32 1.64 -34.80
C CYS A 293 -41.93 2.46 -33.65
N LEU A 294 -43.02 1.95 -33.06
CA LEU A 294 -43.66 2.57 -31.90
C LEU A 294 -42.73 2.55 -30.66
N THR A 295 -42.08 1.42 -30.38
CA THR A 295 -41.07 1.31 -29.32
C THR A 295 -39.99 2.38 -29.47
N VAL A 296 -39.49 2.60 -30.68
CA VAL A 296 -38.46 3.62 -30.94
C VAL A 296 -39.00 5.04 -30.79
N ALA A 297 -40.23 5.32 -31.18
CA ALA A 297 -40.87 6.60 -30.89
C ALA A 297 -40.95 6.85 -29.37
N PHE A 298 -41.30 5.84 -28.58
CA PHE A 298 -41.25 5.91 -27.11
C PHE A 298 -39.83 6.11 -26.57
N LEU A 299 -38.80 5.49 -27.15
CA LEU A 299 -37.40 5.71 -26.75
C LEU A 299 -36.92 7.14 -27.01
N LEU A 300 -37.40 7.77 -28.08
CA LEU A 300 -37.03 9.14 -28.47
C LEU A 300 -37.66 10.19 -27.55
N HIS A 301 -38.91 10.00 -27.14
CA HIS A 301 -39.68 11.02 -26.42
C HIS A 301 -39.91 10.72 -24.93
N MET A 302 -39.81 9.47 -24.46
CA MET A 302 -39.95 9.17 -23.04
C MET A 302 -38.63 9.28 -22.26
N PRO A 303 -38.61 10.06 -21.16
CA PRO A 303 -37.48 10.09 -20.25
C PRO A 303 -37.16 8.70 -19.69
N LEU A 304 -35.86 8.44 -19.47
CA LEU A 304 -35.39 7.17 -18.91
C LEU A 304 -36.05 6.83 -17.56
N SER A 305 -36.35 7.83 -16.73
CA SER A 305 -37.00 7.66 -15.43
C SER A 305 -38.40 7.04 -15.54
N GLN A 306 -39.13 7.33 -16.62
CA GLN A 306 -40.44 6.74 -16.89
C GLN A 306 -40.28 5.33 -17.49
N ARG A 307 -39.28 5.14 -18.36
CA ARG A 307 -38.97 3.82 -18.94
C ARG A 307 -38.50 2.81 -17.89
N ALA A 308 -37.81 3.25 -16.84
CA ALA A 308 -37.40 2.40 -15.73
C ALA A 308 -38.57 1.87 -14.89
N GLN A 309 -39.76 2.48 -14.98
CA GLN A 309 -40.97 2.06 -14.26
C GLN A 309 -41.81 1.03 -15.04
N ILE A 310 -41.36 0.63 -16.23
CA ILE A 310 -42.04 -0.35 -17.08
C ILE A 310 -42.07 -1.72 -16.39
N ARG A 311 -43.20 -2.43 -16.50
CA ARG A 311 -43.41 -3.73 -15.86
C ARG A 311 -42.45 -4.77 -16.43
N ILE A 312 -41.67 -5.44 -15.59
CA ILE A 312 -40.86 -6.59 -16.03
C ILE A 312 -41.78 -7.80 -16.21
N MET A 313 -42.12 -8.12 -17.45
CA MET A 313 -42.97 -9.26 -17.78
C MET A 313 -42.17 -10.56 -17.82
N LYS A 314 -42.75 -11.65 -17.26
CA LYS A 314 -42.23 -13.03 -17.40
C LYS A 314 -42.88 -13.77 -18.58
N SER A 315 -43.17 -13.07 -19.67
CA SER A 315 -43.66 -13.69 -20.91
C SER A 315 -42.48 -13.99 -21.85
N CYS A 316 -42.64 -15.01 -22.69
CA CYS A 316 -41.68 -15.35 -23.74
C CYS A 316 -42.30 -15.06 -25.11
N TRP A 317 -41.49 -14.67 -26.10
CA TRP A 317 -41.93 -14.64 -27.49
C TRP A 317 -42.36 -16.05 -27.94
N THR A 318 -43.47 -16.15 -28.67
CA THR A 318 -43.94 -17.43 -29.20
C THR A 318 -42.92 -18.01 -30.18
N LYS A 319 -42.91 -19.34 -30.31
CA LYS A 319 -42.05 -20.05 -31.26
C LYS A 319 -42.22 -19.60 -32.72
N GLN A 320 -43.34 -18.97 -33.07
CA GLN A 320 -43.62 -18.42 -34.41
C GLN A 320 -42.98 -17.03 -34.63
N VAL A 321 -42.83 -16.22 -33.58
CA VAL A 321 -42.28 -14.85 -33.67
C VAL A 321 -40.75 -14.85 -33.55
N LEU A 322 -40.19 -15.77 -32.76
CA LEU A 322 -38.75 -15.82 -32.49
C LEU A 322 -37.85 -15.81 -33.75
N PRO A 323 -38.19 -16.50 -34.87
CA PRO A 323 -37.41 -16.42 -36.10
C PRO A 323 -37.39 -15.01 -36.71
N LEU A 324 -38.51 -14.29 -36.69
CA LEU A 324 -38.61 -12.94 -37.23
C LEU A 324 -37.78 -11.95 -36.40
N ILE A 325 -37.82 -12.08 -35.07
CA ILE A 325 -36.97 -11.30 -34.15
C ILE A 325 -35.49 -11.56 -34.41
N LYS A 326 -35.08 -12.82 -34.57
CA LYS A 326 -33.69 -13.17 -34.93
C LYS A 326 -33.25 -12.55 -36.25
N MET A 327 -34.13 -12.56 -37.25
CA MET A 327 -33.86 -11.94 -38.55
C MET A 327 -33.74 -10.42 -38.43
N GLN A 328 -34.62 -9.75 -37.68
CA GLN A 328 -34.52 -8.32 -37.41
C GLN A 328 -33.21 -7.98 -36.70
N GLN A 329 -32.79 -8.75 -35.70
CA GLN A 329 -31.50 -8.58 -35.02
C GLN A 329 -30.30 -8.70 -35.99
N LEU A 330 -30.36 -9.63 -36.94
CA LEU A 330 -29.34 -9.73 -38.01
C LEU A 330 -29.36 -8.50 -38.92
N CYS A 331 -30.53 -8.02 -39.33
CA CYS A 331 -30.66 -6.79 -40.13
C CYS A 331 -30.11 -5.58 -39.38
N THR A 332 -30.38 -5.46 -38.07
CA THR A 332 -29.84 -4.41 -37.19
C THR A 332 -28.31 -4.48 -37.11
N TYR A 333 -27.73 -5.68 -36.97
CA TYR A 333 -26.27 -5.88 -37.00
C TYR A 333 -25.66 -5.41 -38.33
N PHE A 334 -26.16 -5.90 -39.47
CA PHE A 334 -25.62 -5.51 -40.78
C PHE A 334 -25.83 -4.03 -41.07
N ALA A 335 -26.96 -3.46 -40.64
CA ALA A 335 -27.19 -2.02 -40.71
C ALA A 335 -26.11 -1.26 -39.95
N LEU A 336 -25.83 -1.64 -38.71
CA LEU A 336 -24.81 -0.97 -37.89
C LEU A 336 -23.41 -1.10 -38.50
N THR A 337 -23.01 -2.29 -38.96
CA THR A 337 -21.70 -2.50 -39.61
C THR A 337 -21.53 -1.65 -40.87
N GLN A 338 -22.57 -1.54 -41.71
CA GLN A 338 -22.52 -0.71 -42.92
C GLN A 338 -22.51 0.79 -42.61
N LEU A 339 -23.17 1.20 -41.51
CA LEU A 339 -23.13 2.59 -41.05
C LEU A 339 -21.75 2.96 -40.50
N SER A 340 -21.07 2.05 -39.78
CA SER A 340 -19.71 2.28 -39.28
C SER A 340 -18.64 2.34 -40.37
N ASP A 341 -18.82 1.61 -41.48
CA ASP A 341 -17.86 1.60 -42.60
C ASP A 341 -17.97 2.84 -43.52
N THR A 342 -19.08 3.59 -43.45
CA THR A 342 -19.31 4.77 -44.31
C THR A 342 -18.97 6.09 -43.61
N ASN A 343 -17.68 6.46 -43.64
CA ASN A 343 -17.13 7.70 -43.05
C ASN A 343 -17.80 9.03 -43.46
N ASP A 344 -18.67 9.04 -44.48
CA ASP A 344 -19.26 10.26 -45.05
C ASP A 344 -20.63 10.67 -44.47
N TRP A 345 -21.32 9.77 -43.74
CA TRP A 345 -22.63 10.07 -43.13
C TRP A 345 -22.49 10.34 -41.63
N LYS A 346 -22.42 11.63 -41.26
CA LYS A 346 -22.39 12.06 -39.85
C LYS A 346 -23.73 11.75 -39.18
N LEU A 347 -23.78 10.72 -38.35
CA LEU A 347 -24.93 10.32 -37.53
C LEU A 347 -24.67 10.69 -36.06
N ASP A 348 -25.74 10.88 -35.29
CA ASP A 348 -25.64 11.02 -33.84
C ASP A 348 -25.60 9.62 -33.19
N LEU A 349 -24.40 9.21 -32.76
CA LEU A 349 -24.13 7.93 -32.11
C LEU A 349 -24.28 7.99 -30.59
N THR A 350 -24.67 9.12 -30.01
CA THR A 350 -24.77 9.29 -28.54
C THR A 350 -25.69 8.23 -27.92
N TYR A 351 -26.80 7.91 -28.58
CA TYR A 351 -27.83 7.00 -28.08
C TYR A 351 -27.65 5.53 -28.53
N LEU A 352 -26.45 5.14 -28.95
CA LEU A 352 -26.13 3.75 -29.33
C LEU A 352 -26.46 2.72 -28.24
N PRO A 353 -26.21 3.00 -26.94
CA PRO A 353 -26.61 2.12 -25.85
C PRO A 353 -28.12 1.90 -25.69
N ASP A 354 -28.94 2.79 -26.27
CA ASP A 354 -30.40 2.85 -26.14
C ASP A 354 -31.11 2.37 -27.43
N LEU A 355 -30.41 1.60 -28.29
CA LEU A 355 -30.92 1.12 -29.58
C LEU A 355 -32.04 0.07 -29.49
N ASN A 356 -32.08 -0.70 -28.39
CA ASN A 356 -33.08 -1.75 -28.21
C ASN A 356 -33.52 -1.84 -26.74
N ASP A 357 -34.82 -1.88 -26.53
CA ASP A 357 -35.45 -2.09 -25.22
C ASP A 357 -36.49 -3.21 -25.34
N ASP A 358 -36.03 -4.45 -25.12
CA ASP A 358 -36.87 -5.65 -25.22
C ASP A 358 -38.02 -5.61 -24.21
N SER A 359 -37.82 -5.00 -23.03
CA SER A 359 -38.86 -4.89 -22.00
C SER A 359 -39.99 -3.98 -22.48
N LEU A 360 -39.65 -2.80 -23.02
CA LEU A 360 -40.64 -1.88 -23.59
C LEU A 360 -41.37 -2.51 -24.78
N LEU A 361 -40.65 -3.19 -25.68
CA LEU A 361 -41.24 -3.89 -26.81
C LEU A 361 -42.24 -4.97 -26.37
N MET A 362 -41.88 -5.78 -25.38
CA MET A 362 -42.75 -6.82 -24.81
C MET A 362 -44.00 -6.24 -24.13
N ASN A 363 -43.86 -5.14 -23.40
CA ASN A 363 -44.99 -4.47 -22.74
C ASN A 363 -45.96 -3.86 -23.74
N LEU A 364 -45.45 -3.25 -24.82
CA LEU A 364 -46.29 -2.76 -25.90
C LEU A 364 -47.03 -3.91 -26.59
N ALA A 365 -46.33 -5.01 -26.92
CA ALA A 365 -46.97 -6.20 -27.47
C ALA A 365 -48.07 -6.74 -26.55
N HIS A 366 -47.81 -6.87 -25.25
CA HIS A 366 -48.80 -7.33 -24.27
C HIS A 366 -50.00 -6.38 -24.13
N TYR A 367 -49.74 -5.07 -24.12
CA TYR A 367 -50.79 -4.06 -24.06
C TYR A 367 -51.76 -4.21 -25.23
N TYR A 368 -51.24 -4.35 -26.44
CA TYR A 368 -52.04 -4.57 -27.65
C TYR A 368 -52.64 -5.99 -27.72
N GLU A 369 -52.17 -6.98 -26.96
CA GLU A 369 -52.83 -8.28 -26.81
C GLU A 369 -54.04 -8.23 -25.88
N ASN A 370 -53.94 -7.50 -24.76
CA ASN A 370 -55.00 -7.44 -23.75
C ASN A 370 -56.04 -6.33 -23.98
N LYS A 371 -55.63 -5.16 -24.51
CA LYS A 371 -56.55 -4.01 -24.71
C LYS A 371 -57.24 -4.02 -26.07
N CYS A 372 -56.66 -4.62 -27.12
CA CYS A 372 -57.35 -4.73 -28.42
C CYS A 372 -58.57 -5.66 -28.37
N THR A 373 -58.69 -6.54 -27.37
CA THR A 373 -59.92 -7.31 -27.15
C THR A 373 -61.10 -6.47 -26.65
N GLU A 374 -60.87 -5.22 -26.19
CA GLU A 374 -61.91 -4.33 -25.65
C GLU A 374 -62.37 -3.22 -26.62
N GLY A 375 -61.89 -3.19 -27.87
CA GLY A 375 -62.48 -2.34 -28.93
C GLY A 375 -62.31 -0.81 -28.76
N LEU A 376 -61.30 -0.34 -28.01
CA LEU A 376 -61.01 1.08 -27.85
C LEU A 376 -59.92 1.55 -28.84
N GLU A 377 -60.25 2.53 -29.69
CA GLU A 377 -59.35 3.18 -30.66
C GLU A 377 -58.27 4.01 -29.94
N PHE A 378 -57.03 3.54 -29.99
CA PHE A 378 -55.86 4.12 -29.31
C PHE A 378 -55.36 5.45 -29.92
N GLU A 379 -55.93 5.91 -31.05
CA GLU A 379 -55.54 7.16 -31.74
C GLU A 379 -55.68 8.42 -30.85
N LYS A 380 -56.45 8.38 -29.75
CA LYS A 380 -56.67 9.55 -28.88
C LYS A 380 -55.70 9.70 -27.70
N GLU A 381 -54.79 8.75 -27.43
CA GLU A 381 -54.02 8.72 -26.17
C GLU A 381 -52.50 8.92 -26.28
N LEU A 382 -51.89 8.78 -27.47
CA LEU A 382 -50.40 8.80 -27.63
C LEU A 382 -49.76 10.20 -27.53
N GLY A 383 -50.54 11.27 -27.70
CA GLY A 383 -50.04 12.65 -27.80
C GLY A 383 -49.42 12.96 -29.16
N LYS A 384 -49.61 14.20 -29.64
CA LYS A 384 -49.30 14.61 -31.03
C LYS A 384 -47.83 14.42 -31.43
N GLU A 385 -46.89 14.62 -30.51
CA GLU A 385 -45.45 14.50 -30.83
C GLU A 385 -45.03 13.05 -31.10
N LEU A 386 -45.42 12.12 -30.23
CA LEU A 386 -45.16 10.69 -30.40
C LEU A 386 -45.87 10.12 -31.63
N GLU A 387 -47.10 10.56 -31.89
CA GLU A 387 -47.86 10.15 -33.06
C GLU A 387 -47.16 10.58 -34.36
N ASN A 388 -46.73 11.84 -34.45
CA ASN A 388 -45.99 12.37 -35.60
C ASN A 388 -44.67 11.61 -35.82
N GLU A 389 -43.93 11.33 -34.74
CA GLU A 389 -42.67 10.58 -34.83
C GLU A 389 -42.91 9.14 -35.29
N TYR A 390 -43.88 8.44 -34.72
CA TYR A 390 -44.27 7.08 -35.12
C TYR A 390 -44.70 7.01 -36.59
N GLN A 391 -45.58 7.91 -37.03
CA GLN A 391 -46.03 7.98 -38.42
C GLN A 391 -44.86 8.27 -39.37
N CYS A 392 -43.93 9.15 -38.99
CA CYS A 392 -42.73 9.44 -39.77
C CYS A 392 -41.86 8.18 -39.97
N LEU A 393 -41.60 7.42 -38.90
CA LEU A 393 -40.83 6.18 -38.96
C LEU A 393 -41.51 5.15 -39.88
N TRP A 394 -42.81 4.89 -39.70
CA TRP A 394 -43.54 3.89 -40.51
C TRP A 394 -43.66 4.29 -41.98
N ASN A 395 -44.00 5.56 -42.26
CA ASN A 395 -44.08 6.07 -43.64
C ASN A 395 -42.74 5.93 -44.37
N THR A 396 -41.62 6.07 -43.66
CA THR A 396 -40.29 5.88 -44.22
C THR A 396 -40.01 4.40 -44.50
N VAL A 397 -40.40 3.49 -43.59
CA VAL A 397 -40.34 2.04 -43.83
C VAL A 397 -41.12 1.68 -45.09
N GLN A 398 -42.36 2.16 -45.23
CA GLN A 398 -43.23 1.91 -46.38
C GLN A 398 -42.65 2.44 -47.70
N LYS A 399 -42.07 3.64 -47.69
CA LYS A 399 -41.36 4.22 -48.84
C LYS A 399 -40.13 3.42 -49.26
N LEU A 400 -39.47 2.75 -48.32
CA LEU A 400 -38.32 1.90 -48.64
C LEU A 400 -38.74 0.51 -49.13
N SER A 401 -39.95 0.03 -48.77
CA SER A 401 -40.47 -1.31 -49.08
C SER A 401 -41.57 -1.33 -50.17
N VAL A 402 -41.59 -0.35 -51.09
CA VAL A 402 -42.64 -0.07 -52.09
C VAL A 402 -43.23 -1.28 -52.84
N LYS A 403 -42.48 -2.37 -53.01
CA LYS A 403 -42.96 -3.58 -53.71
C LYS A 403 -44.04 -4.36 -52.95
N TYR A 404 -44.24 -4.11 -51.65
CA TYR A 404 -45.18 -4.84 -50.82
C TYR A 404 -46.18 -3.87 -50.18
N SER A 405 -47.49 -4.09 -50.39
CA SER A 405 -48.56 -3.27 -49.82
C SER A 405 -48.72 -3.55 -48.33
N LEU A 406 -47.95 -2.85 -47.49
CA LEU A 406 -47.87 -3.11 -46.05
C LEU A 406 -48.94 -2.37 -45.21
N GLY A 407 -49.79 -1.55 -45.82
CA GLY A 407 -50.90 -0.83 -45.18
C GLY A 407 -50.48 0.35 -44.28
N ASP A 408 -51.44 1.16 -43.85
CA ASP A 408 -51.21 2.39 -43.07
C ASP A 408 -50.56 2.17 -41.68
N ALA A 409 -50.09 3.26 -41.06
CA ALA A 409 -49.48 3.28 -39.73
C ALA A 409 -50.46 2.85 -38.62
N PHE A 410 -51.73 3.23 -38.76
CA PHE A 410 -52.81 2.83 -37.85
C PHE A 410 -53.80 1.89 -38.56
N PRO A 411 -54.45 0.96 -37.81
CA PRO A 411 -54.14 0.58 -36.44
C PRO A 411 -52.75 -0.11 -36.34
N VAL A 412 -52.07 0.08 -35.20
CA VAL A 412 -50.72 -0.47 -34.95
C VAL A 412 -50.68 -2.00 -35.11
N ARG A 413 -51.82 -2.66 -34.89
CA ARG A 413 -52.01 -4.10 -35.10
C ARG A 413 -53.27 -4.35 -35.93
N LYS A 414 -53.13 -5.04 -37.06
CA LYS A 414 -54.25 -5.42 -37.94
C LYS A 414 -54.68 -6.88 -37.75
N THR A 415 -53.79 -7.71 -37.20
CA THR A 415 -53.98 -9.17 -37.07
C THR A 415 -54.20 -9.62 -35.62
N SER A 416 -54.90 -10.74 -35.42
CA SER A 416 -55.21 -11.30 -34.10
C SER A 416 -54.17 -12.31 -33.58
N GLN A 417 -53.01 -12.42 -34.24
CA GLN A 417 -51.99 -13.41 -33.93
C GLN A 417 -51.24 -13.08 -32.63
N LEU A 418 -51.30 -13.94 -31.61
CA LEU A 418 -50.57 -13.74 -30.35
C LEU A 418 -49.05 -13.84 -30.56
N PHE A 419 -48.33 -12.85 -30.05
CA PHE A 419 -46.87 -12.78 -30.08
C PHE A 419 -46.22 -13.28 -28.79
N LEU A 420 -46.94 -13.28 -27.66
CA LEU A 420 -46.44 -13.70 -26.35
C LEU A 420 -47.07 -15.01 -25.86
N GLU A 421 -46.27 -15.85 -25.21
CA GLU A 421 -46.75 -17.01 -24.44
C GLU A 421 -47.15 -16.54 -23.01
N GLN A 422 -48.43 -16.70 -22.64
CA GLN A 422 -48.90 -16.35 -21.30
C GLN A 422 -48.41 -17.39 -20.26
N GLN A 423 -47.47 -16.99 -19.40
CA GLN A 423 -47.25 -17.69 -18.12
C GLN A 423 -48.14 -17.06 -17.05
N GLN A 424 -48.84 -17.88 -16.26
CA GLN A 424 -49.73 -17.44 -15.18
C GLN A 424 -49.05 -16.37 -14.31
N THR A 425 -49.54 -15.15 -14.43
CA THR A 425 -49.24 -14.05 -13.54
C THR A 425 -50.00 -14.30 -12.23
N VAL A 426 -49.31 -14.80 -11.20
CA VAL A 426 -49.85 -14.75 -9.84
C VAL A 426 -49.79 -13.30 -9.39
N PHE A 427 -50.89 -12.57 -9.53
CA PHE A 427 -51.06 -11.27 -8.86
C PHE A 427 -52.35 -11.27 -8.05
N ARG A 428 -52.20 -10.97 -6.76
CA ARG A 428 -53.27 -10.41 -5.93
C ARG A 428 -53.37 -8.94 -6.27
N ASP A 429 -54.56 -8.52 -6.68
CA ASP A 429 -54.96 -7.11 -6.69
C ASP A 429 -54.87 -6.54 -5.28
N TYR A 430 -54.21 -5.39 -5.15
CA TYR A 430 -54.57 -4.40 -4.14
C TYR A 430 -54.91 -3.11 -4.87
N ALA A 431 -56.21 -2.83 -4.93
CA ALA A 431 -56.73 -1.51 -5.18
C ALA A 431 -56.60 -0.72 -3.86
N GLU A 432 -55.67 0.23 -3.80
CA GLU A 432 -55.71 1.35 -2.86
C GLU A 432 -54.89 2.51 -3.43
N GLU A 433 -55.47 3.70 -3.30
CA GLU A 433 -54.97 4.97 -3.83
C GLU A 433 -53.51 5.25 -3.43
N ILE A 434 -52.70 5.71 -4.38
CA ILE A 434 -51.30 6.08 -4.16
C ILE A 434 -51.24 7.40 -3.37
N PRO A 435 -50.71 7.43 -2.13
CA PRO A 435 -50.30 8.68 -1.51
C PRO A 435 -48.92 9.06 -2.05
N LYS A 436 -48.78 10.35 -2.38
CA LYS A 436 -47.54 10.97 -2.86
C LYS A 436 -46.37 10.80 -1.87
N ILE A 437 -45.23 10.39 -2.44
CA ILE A 437 -43.81 10.70 -2.10
C ILE A 437 -42.96 9.49 -1.64
N GLY A 438 -42.04 9.07 -2.52
CA GLY A 438 -40.60 9.06 -2.21
C GLY A 438 -40.05 8.04 -1.20
N LEU A 439 -40.23 6.75 -1.50
CA LEU A 439 -39.44 5.56 -1.10
C LEU A 439 -39.48 5.02 0.35
N ILE A 440 -39.15 3.72 0.43
CA ILE A 440 -39.72 2.67 1.29
C ILE A 440 -39.31 2.77 2.77
N SER A 441 -40.30 2.68 3.65
CA SER A 441 -40.12 2.58 5.11
C SER A 441 -39.56 1.22 5.52
N VAL A 442 -38.36 1.17 6.10
CA VAL A 442 -37.91 0.02 6.91
C VAL A 442 -38.65 0.09 8.25
N LYS A 443 -39.70 -0.73 8.42
CA LYS A 443 -40.35 -0.91 9.72
C LYS A 443 -39.50 -1.85 10.57
N SER A 444 -38.50 -1.28 11.22
CA SER A 444 -37.84 -1.90 12.37
C SER A 444 -38.16 -1.04 13.59
N ASP A 445 -38.85 -1.61 14.57
CA ASP A 445 -39.16 -0.91 15.82
C ASP A 445 -37.89 -0.42 16.50
N LEU A 446 -36.81 -1.19 16.36
CA LEU A 446 -35.47 -0.90 16.90
C LEU A 446 -34.83 0.33 16.24
N VAL A 447 -35.05 0.56 14.94
CA VAL A 447 -34.54 1.76 14.23
C VAL A 447 -35.36 3.00 14.61
N LYS A 448 -36.67 2.82 14.79
CA LYS A 448 -37.58 3.88 15.20
C LYS A 448 -37.31 4.36 16.64
N GLU A 449 -37.00 3.41 17.53
CA GLU A 449 -36.70 3.68 18.94
C GLU A 449 -35.33 4.36 19.13
N TYR A 450 -34.36 4.08 18.26
CA TYR A 450 -32.98 4.53 18.43
C TYR A 450 -32.59 5.79 17.63
N ALA A 451 -33.17 5.98 16.44
CA ALA A 451 -32.76 7.03 15.50
C ALA A 451 -33.92 7.89 14.96
N GLY A 452 -35.16 7.65 15.42
CA GLY A 452 -36.35 8.34 14.94
C GLY A 452 -36.32 9.86 15.10
N ASP A 453 -35.67 10.37 16.15
CA ASP A 453 -35.53 11.81 16.38
C ASP A 453 -34.34 12.41 15.61
N VAL A 454 -33.26 11.65 15.41
CA VAL A 454 -32.09 12.06 14.60
C VAL A 454 -32.47 12.22 13.12
N LEU A 455 -33.38 11.38 12.63
CA LEU A 455 -33.92 11.47 11.27
C LEU A 455 -34.82 12.70 11.04
N LYS A 456 -35.35 13.33 12.10
CA LYS A 456 -36.13 14.57 11.99
C LYS A 456 -35.26 15.82 11.81
N ASP A 457 -34.00 15.77 12.27
CA ASP A 457 -33.15 16.95 12.44
C ASP A 457 -32.04 17.11 11.37
N LEU A 458 -31.97 16.25 10.36
CA LEU A 458 -30.89 16.26 9.35
C LEU A 458 -31.39 16.50 7.91
N PRO A 459 -31.56 17.77 7.48
CA PRO A 459 -32.00 18.12 6.13
C PRO A 459 -30.89 18.10 5.06
N VAL A 460 -29.68 17.62 5.39
CA VAL A 460 -28.48 17.68 4.50
C VAL A 460 -28.29 16.41 3.65
N LEU A 461 -29.08 15.35 3.85
CA LEU A 461 -28.93 14.10 3.08
C LEU A 461 -29.62 14.12 1.70
N GLY A 462 -29.98 15.30 1.19
CA GLY A 462 -30.49 15.52 -0.16
C GLY A 462 -29.39 15.63 -1.22
N SER A 463 -28.50 14.64 -1.32
CA SER A 463 -27.52 14.53 -2.41
C SER A 463 -27.76 13.25 -3.20
N ASN A 464 -27.93 13.39 -4.51
CA ASN A 464 -28.05 12.30 -5.49
C ASN A 464 -26.66 11.72 -5.80
N ASP A 465 -26.01 11.10 -4.82
CA ASP A 465 -24.70 10.49 -5.00
C ASP A 465 -24.83 9.09 -5.69
N PRO A 466 -24.19 8.87 -6.86
CA PRO A 466 -24.22 7.61 -7.59
C PRO A 466 -23.71 6.39 -6.81
N SER A 467 -22.89 6.62 -5.76
CA SER A 467 -22.33 5.56 -4.92
C SER A 467 -23.40 4.70 -4.22
N VAL A 468 -24.57 5.28 -3.95
CA VAL A 468 -25.69 4.61 -3.25
C VAL A 468 -26.41 3.61 -4.16
N THR A 469 -26.40 3.81 -5.47
CA THR A 469 -27.09 2.93 -6.45
C THR A 469 -26.46 1.55 -6.59
N SER A 470 -25.19 1.39 -6.19
CA SER A 470 -24.49 0.08 -6.15
C SER A 470 -25.04 -0.87 -5.07
N LEU A 471 -25.72 -0.33 -4.05
CA LEU A 471 -26.24 -1.09 -2.89
C LEU A 471 -27.57 -1.80 -3.16
N ILE A 472 -28.26 -1.49 -4.27
CA ILE A 472 -29.65 -1.92 -4.51
C ILE A 472 -29.73 -3.34 -5.12
N LYS A 473 -28.62 -3.93 -5.59
CA LYS A 473 -28.57 -5.35 -5.99
C LYS A 473 -28.32 -6.26 -4.80
N SER A 474 -29.27 -6.35 -3.86
CA SER A 474 -29.19 -7.35 -2.78
C SER A 474 -30.18 -8.49 -2.98
N LYS A 475 -29.63 -9.68 -3.28
CA LYS A 475 -30.13 -10.93 -2.70
C LYS A 475 -30.25 -10.73 -1.19
N GLU A 476 -31.27 -11.32 -0.55
CA GLU A 476 -31.37 -11.35 0.92
C GLU A 476 -30.00 -11.67 1.53
N PHE A 477 -29.50 -10.72 2.33
CA PHE A 477 -28.21 -10.84 2.99
C PHE A 477 -28.31 -11.97 4.02
N HIS A 478 -27.68 -13.10 3.70
CA HIS A 478 -27.57 -14.21 4.62
C HIS A 478 -26.26 -14.00 5.40
N GLU A 479 -26.34 -13.66 6.69
CA GLU A 479 -25.19 -13.32 7.57
C GLU A 479 -24.09 -14.39 7.63
N LEU A 480 -24.38 -15.60 7.14
CA LEU A 480 -23.48 -16.74 7.16
C LEU A 480 -22.99 -17.16 5.76
N ARG A 481 -23.35 -16.47 4.66
CA ARG A 481 -23.01 -16.87 3.28
C ARG A 481 -22.63 -15.70 2.36
N HIS A 482 -21.64 -15.90 1.49
CA HIS A 482 -21.20 -14.96 0.48
C HIS A 482 -22.35 -14.55 -0.43
N TRP A 483 -22.52 -13.23 -0.58
CA TRP A 483 -23.63 -12.58 -1.29
C TRP A 483 -23.76 -12.97 -2.77
N HIS A 484 -22.67 -13.35 -3.42
CA HIS A 484 -22.64 -13.74 -4.84
C HIS A 484 -22.60 -15.26 -5.08
N SER A 485 -22.12 -16.08 -4.13
CA SER A 485 -21.77 -17.49 -4.41
C SER A 485 -22.48 -18.54 -3.54
N GLY A 486 -23.30 -18.15 -2.55
CA GLY A 486 -23.98 -19.10 -1.66
C GLY A 486 -23.04 -19.97 -0.80
N ARG A 487 -21.72 -19.77 -0.93
CA ARG A 487 -20.68 -20.32 -0.06
C ARG A 487 -20.82 -19.71 1.34
N PRO A 488 -20.50 -20.43 2.42
CA PRO A 488 -20.40 -19.82 3.75
C PRO A 488 -19.46 -18.61 3.74
N LEU A 489 -19.78 -17.54 4.47
CA LEU A 489 -18.85 -16.44 4.77
C LEU A 489 -17.75 -17.00 5.66
N THR A 490 -16.74 -17.60 5.03
CA THR A 490 -15.43 -17.78 5.66
C THR A 490 -14.70 -16.46 5.54
N GLU A 491 -14.53 -15.74 6.65
CA GLU A 491 -13.70 -14.53 6.67
C GLU A 491 -12.30 -14.92 6.15
N GLU A 492 -11.62 -14.04 5.42
CA GLU A 492 -10.35 -14.41 4.76
C GLU A 492 -9.29 -14.98 5.71
N TYR A 493 -9.39 -14.73 7.01
CA TYR A 493 -8.48 -15.29 8.03
C TYR A 493 -8.88 -16.68 8.49
N GLU A 494 -10.09 -17.15 8.19
CA GLU A 494 -10.56 -18.53 8.41
C GLU A 494 -10.13 -19.48 7.29
N ARG A 495 -9.66 -18.97 6.13
CA ARG A 495 -9.18 -19.80 5.00
C ARG A 495 -7.88 -20.57 5.30
N VAL A 496 -7.28 -20.35 6.46
CA VAL A 496 -6.26 -21.23 7.04
C VAL A 496 -6.75 -21.61 8.41
N GLN A 497 -7.19 -22.85 8.55
CA GLN A 497 -7.44 -23.47 9.85
C GLN A 497 -6.20 -23.21 10.71
N CYS A 498 -6.40 -22.69 11.94
CA CYS A 498 -5.32 -22.51 12.90
C CYS A 498 -4.45 -23.77 12.92
N ASN A 499 -3.19 -23.66 12.49
CA ASN A 499 -2.14 -24.56 12.95
C ASN A 499 -1.86 -24.20 14.41
N ALA A 500 -2.87 -24.34 15.27
CA ALA A 500 -2.63 -24.37 16.69
C ALA A 500 -1.64 -25.51 16.90
N ASP A 501 -0.41 -25.13 17.25
CA ASP A 501 0.62 -25.98 17.81
C ASP A 501 -0.02 -26.88 18.88
N ALA A 502 -0.43 -28.10 18.47
CA ALA A 502 -0.78 -29.24 19.32
C ALA A 502 -1.34 -30.46 18.55
N LYS A 503 -1.90 -30.33 17.33
CA LYS A 503 -2.72 -31.44 16.76
C LYS A 503 -2.38 -31.98 15.38
N SER A 504 -1.41 -31.43 14.63
CA SER A 504 -0.87 -32.21 13.51
C SER A 504 -0.11 -33.42 14.07
N LYS A 505 -0.59 -34.62 13.74
CA LYS A 505 0.12 -35.88 14.04
C LYS A 505 1.18 -36.19 12.97
N ASP A 506 1.26 -35.39 11.91
CA ASP A 506 2.22 -35.59 10.83
C ASP A 506 3.64 -35.20 11.27
N PRO A 507 4.61 -36.13 11.26
CA PRO A 507 5.99 -35.85 11.63
C PRO A 507 6.68 -34.82 10.72
N GLU A 508 6.32 -34.76 9.43
CA GLU A 508 6.97 -33.86 8.48
C GLU A 508 6.54 -32.40 8.70
N GLU A 509 5.24 -32.14 8.87
CA GLU A 509 4.74 -30.81 9.26
C GLU A 509 5.38 -30.29 10.56
N ARG A 510 5.48 -31.13 11.60
CA ARG A 510 6.17 -30.76 12.86
C ARG A 510 7.62 -30.39 12.63
N ARG A 511 8.31 -31.14 11.77
CA ARG A 511 9.70 -30.88 11.41
C ARG A 511 9.85 -29.55 10.68
N GLN A 512 8.92 -29.19 9.80
CA GLN A 512 8.94 -27.90 9.10
C GLN A 512 8.66 -26.72 10.04
N ILE A 513 7.73 -26.88 10.99
CA ILE A 513 7.46 -25.87 12.03
C ILE A 513 8.70 -25.67 12.91
N GLN A 514 9.33 -26.75 13.37
CA GLN A 514 10.56 -26.68 14.16
C GLN A 514 11.71 -26.01 13.38
N LYS A 515 11.87 -26.31 12.08
CA LYS A 515 12.83 -25.60 11.22
C LYS A 515 12.52 -24.11 11.13
N LEU A 516 11.26 -23.71 10.96
CA LEU A 516 10.87 -22.31 10.89
C LEU A 516 11.14 -21.58 12.22
N GLN A 517 10.77 -22.17 13.35
CA GLN A 517 11.07 -21.61 14.68
C GLN A 517 12.58 -21.48 14.92
N THR A 518 13.35 -22.50 14.51
CA THR A 518 14.83 -22.48 14.61
C THR A 518 15.42 -21.38 13.72
N PHE A 519 14.90 -21.22 12.50
CA PHE A 519 15.29 -20.15 11.59
C PHE A 519 14.97 -18.76 12.16
N LEU A 520 13.76 -18.55 12.69
CA LEU A 520 13.36 -17.27 13.28
C LEU A 520 14.19 -16.92 14.51
N HIS A 521 14.50 -17.90 15.36
CA HIS A 521 15.39 -17.70 16.50
C HIS A 521 16.83 -17.37 16.04
N PHE A 522 17.35 -18.08 15.04
CA PHE A 522 18.66 -17.79 14.46
C PHE A 522 18.70 -16.40 13.84
N TYR A 523 17.74 -16.08 12.97
CA TYR A 523 17.62 -14.76 12.34
C TYR A 523 17.52 -13.65 13.38
N GLY A 524 16.68 -13.81 14.41
CA GLY A 524 16.58 -12.87 15.53
C GLY A 524 17.90 -12.67 16.27
N SER A 525 18.66 -13.74 16.52
CA SER A 525 19.96 -13.66 17.19
C SER A 525 21.04 -12.95 16.35
N THR A 526 20.86 -12.86 15.03
CA THR A 526 21.76 -12.05 14.17
C THR A 526 21.42 -10.55 14.20
N LEU A 527 20.22 -10.18 14.66
CA LEU A 527 19.75 -8.79 14.71
C LEU A 527 20.10 -8.11 16.04
N GLU A 528 20.08 -8.85 17.15
CA GLU A 528 20.40 -8.33 18.49
C GLU A 528 21.36 -9.25 19.26
N ASP A 529 22.41 -8.69 19.87
CA ASP A 529 23.37 -9.40 20.76
C ASP A 529 22.81 -9.66 22.18
N SER A 530 21.49 -9.60 22.38
CA SER A 530 20.86 -9.73 23.71
C SER A 530 20.56 -11.19 24.07
N PRO A 531 20.83 -11.64 25.32
CA PRO A 531 20.47 -12.98 25.75
C PRO A 531 18.95 -13.15 25.82
N SER A 532 18.46 -14.35 25.49
CA SER A 532 17.04 -14.68 25.57
C SER A 532 16.52 -14.57 27.01
N LYS A 533 15.33 -14.00 27.18
CA LYS A 533 14.67 -13.83 28.48
C LYS A 533 13.54 -14.84 28.65
N LEU A 534 13.64 -15.70 29.67
CA LEU A 534 12.54 -16.53 30.13
C LEU A 534 11.56 -15.69 30.96
N ILE A 535 10.33 -15.54 30.47
CA ILE A 535 9.27 -14.81 31.16
C ILE A 535 8.44 -15.78 32.00
N VAL A 536 8.40 -15.53 33.31
CA VAL A 536 7.56 -16.25 34.28
C VAL A 536 6.41 -15.34 34.69
N HIS A 537 5.19 -15.87 34.68
CA HIS A 537 3.99 -15.15 35.12
C HIS A 537 4.10 -14.81 36.62
N GLN A 538 4.02 -13.53 36.98
CA GLN A 538 3.98 -13.11 38.37
C GLN A 538 2.53 -13.20 38.87
N GLY A 539 2.18 -14.28 39.56
CA GLY A 539 0.87 -14.42 40.22
C GLY A 539 0.65 -13.36 41.32
N ASP A 540 -0.62 -13.03 41.58
CA ASP A 540 -1.05 -11.98 42.51
C ASP A 540 -0.39 -12.07 43.89
N VAL A 541 0.64 -11.26 44.13
CA VAL A 541 1.06 -10.91 45.49
C VAL A 541 0.06 -9.86 45.99
N SER A 542 -0.72 -10.23 47.01
CA SER A 542 -1.75 -9.39 47.62
C SER A 542 -1.22 -7.96 47.87
N ARG A 543 -1.88 -6.97 47.24
CA ARG A 543 -1.75 -5.55 47.56
C ARG A 543 -2.30 -5.27 48.96
N ASN A 544 -1.53 -5.60 49.99
CA ASN A 544 -1.60 -4.95 51.31
C ASN A 544 -0.30 -4.18 51.53
N ALA A 545 -0.01 -3.23 50.63
CA ALA A 545 1.04 -2.24 50.82
C ALA A 545 0.77 -1.05 49.89
N ASN A 546 -0.31 -0.31 50.12
CA ASN A 546 -0.45 1.06 49.61
C ASN A 546 -1.40 1.86 50.50
N ALA A 547 -0.90 2.20 51.69
CA ALA A 547 -1.37 3.32 52.49
C ALA A 547 -0.23 3.82 53.38
N ALA A 548 0.71 4.57 52.80
CA ALA A 548 1.45 5.66 53.45
C ALA A 548 2.58 6.16 52.52
N VAL A 549 2.27 7.14 51.68
CA VAL A 549 3.29 8.12 51.29
C VAL A 549 3.54 8.97 52.54
N LYS A 550 4.46 8.51 53.39
CA LYS A 550 5.08 9.34 54.43
C LYS A 550 6.45 9.77 53.94
N LYS A 551 6.71 11.07 54.10
CA LYS A 551 7.97 11.78 53.92
C LYS A 551 9.18 10.91 54.27
N THR A 552 10.19 10.97 53.41
CA THR A 552 11.51 10.37 53.55
C THR A 552 12.15 10.73 54.89
N GLN A 553 12.07 9.81 55.86
CA GLN A 553 13.02 9.71 56.97
C GLN A 553 13.79 8.38 56.82
N LYS A 554 15.12 8.47 56.88
CA LYS A 554 16.08 7.35 56.82
C LYS A 554 15.64 6.22 57.76
N LYS A 555 15.27 5.05 57.21
CA LYS A 555 15.04 3.82 57.97
C LYS A 555 16.32 2.97 57.95
N HIS A 556 16.72 2.46 59.11
CA HIS A 556 17.86 1.54 59.28
C HIS A 556 17.66 0.24 58.47
N LYS A 557 18.68 -0.18 57.72
CA LYS A 557 18.74 -1.44 56.95
C LYS A 557 18.59 -2.66 57.86
N SER A 558 17.92 -3.72 57.39
CA SER A 558 17.74 -4.97 58.16
C SER A 558 19.05 -5.77 58.26
N LYS A 559 19.24 -6.54 59.34
CA LYS A 559 20.46 -7.37 59.54
C LYS A 559 20.73 -8.32 58.36
N ALA A 560 19.68 -8.87 57.75
CA ALA A 560 19.78 -9.78 56.61
C ALA A 560 20.26 -9.08 55.33
N GLU A 561 19.80 -7.84 55.07
CA GLU A 561 20.28 -7.03 53.94
C GLU A 561 21.74 -6.62 54.11
N THR A 562 22.17 -6.29 55.33
CA THR A 562 23.60 -6.02 55.59
C THR A 562 24.48 -7.25 55.36
N ILE A 563 24.02 -8.45 55.71
CA ILE A 563 24.78 -9.69 55.47
C ILE A 563 24.82 -10.03 53.98
N ALA A 564 23.71 -9.82 53.26
CA ALA A 564 23.65 -10.03 51.81
C ALA A 564 24.53 -9.02 51.05
N GLU A 565 24.51 -7.74 51.45
CA GLU A 565 25.42 -6.72 50.90
C GLU A 565 26.88 -7.07 51.19
N GLU A 566 27.22 -7.46 52.42
CA GLU A 566 28.58 -7.85 52.81
C GLU A 566 29.10 -9.06 52.01
N ASN A 567 28.28 -10.11 51.85
CA ASN A 567 28.63 -11.28 51.05
C ASN A 567 28.78 -10.94 49.56
N SER A 568 27.91 -10.08 49.02
CA SER A 568 28.03 -9.61 47.64
C SER A 568 29.30 -8.78 47.42
N ARG A 569 29.71 -7.97 48.41
CA ARG A 569 30.97 -7.20 48.38
C ARG A 569 32.18 -8.12 48.39
N ARG A 570 32.20 -9.15 49.23
CA ARG A 570 33.30 -10.14 49.31
C ARG A 570 33.46 -10.95 48.02
N LEU A 571 32.35 -11.33 47.40
CA LEU A 571 32.36 -12.01 46.09
C LEU A 571 32.94 -11.10 45.02
N LYS A 572 32.50 -9.84 44.95
CA LYS A 572 33.05 -8.84 44.01
C LYS A 572 34.54 -8.59 44.20
N THR A 573 35.04 -8.52 45.44
CA THR A 573 36.48 -8.33 45.70
C THR A 573 37.31 -9.55 45.27
N LYS A 574 36.80 -10.77 45.46
CA LYS A 574 37.47 -11.99 44.98
C LYS A 574 37.48 -12.07 43.45
N GLU A 575 36.39 -11.70 42.79
CA GLU A 575 36.34 -11.62 41.32
C GLU A 575 37.30 -10.56 40.78
N GLU A 576 37.33 -9.38 41.40
CA GLU A 576 38.25 -8.29 41.04
C GLU A 576 39.71 -8.71 41.17
N GLN A 577 40.10 -9.42 42.25
CA GLN A 577 41.46 -9.95 42.40
C GLN A 577 41.83 -10.94 41.28
N LYS A 578 40.92 -11.84 40.90
CA LYS A 578 41.13 -12.78 39.79
C LYS A 578 41.29 -12.05 38.45
N GLU A 579 40.43 -11.07 38.18
CA GLU A 579 40.52 -10.25 36.97
C GLU A 579 41.84 -9.45 36.94
N GLN A 580 42.31 -8.94 38.08
CA GLN A 580 43.58 -8.22 38.21
C GLN A 580 44.78 -9.12 37.88
N GLU A 581 44.79 -10.36 38.37
CA GLU A 581 45.84 -11.34 38.07
C GLU A 581 45.85 -11.73 36.59
N GLN A 582 44.67 -11.96 36.01
CA GLN A 582 44.51 -12.22 34.57
C GLN A 582 45.04 -11.05 33.73
N TRP A 583 44.73 -9.81 34.12
CA TRP A 583 45.24 -8.63 33.42
C TRP A 583 46.76 -8.49 33.53
N LYS A 584 47.35 -8.75 34.70
CA LYS A 584 48.82 -8.72 34.87
C LYS A 584 49.54 -9.65 33.90
N ALA A 585 48.99 -10.85 33.64
CA ALA A 585 49.54 -11.79 32.68
C ALA A 585 49.40 -11.32 31.21
N LEU A 586 48.31 -10.62 30.89
CA LEU A 586 47.97 -10.17 29.53
C LEU A 586 48.53 -8.79 29.16
N CYS A 587 48.96 -7.99 30.14
CA CYS A 587 49.40 -6.61 29.97
C CYS A 587 50.61 -6.48 29.02
N ILE A 588 51.69 -7.23 29.27
CA ILE A 588 52.94 -7.15 28.50
C ILE A 588 52.76 -7.61 27.04
N PRO A 589 52.09 -8.75 26.75
CA PRO A 589 51.80 -9.14 25.36
C PRO A 589 50.99 -8.09 24.60
N THR A 590 49.99 -7.49 25.26
CA THR A 590 49.13 -6.47 24.64
C THR A 590 49.90 -5.20 24.31
N GLU A 591 50.81 -4.76 25.19
CA GLU A 591 51.67 -3.60 24.92
C GLU A 591 52.58 -3.82 23.70
N LYS A 592 53.17 -5.02 23.57
CA LYS A 592 54.00 -5.39 22.41
C LYS A 592 53.19 -5.39 21.11
N GLU A 593 51.96 -5.91 21.14
CA GLU A 593 51.09 -5.94 19.97
C GLU A 593 50.66 -4.54 19.54
N ILE A 594 50.36 -3.63 20.48
CA ILE A 594 50.03 -2.23 20.15
C ILE A 594 51.21 -1.54 19.46
N LYS A 595 52.44 -1.81 19.89
CA LYS A 595 53.66 -1.28 19.24
C LYS A 595 53.87 -1.86 17.85
N ALA A 596 53.57 -3.14 17.64
CA ALA A 596 53.73 -3.81 16.34
C ALA A 596 52.64 -3.40 15.32
N ASN A 597 51.37 -3.34 15.74
CA ASN A 597 50.25 -2.90 14.93
C ASN A 597 49.20 -2.23 15.81
N LEU A 598 49.11 -0.90 15.69
CA LEU A 598 48.24 -0.07 16.51
C LEU A 598 46.76 -0.51 16.41
N THR A 599 46.26 -0.79 15.21
CA THR A 599 44.85 -1.14 14.97
C THR A 599 44.50 -2.49 15.58
N VAL A 600 45.32 -3.52 15.34
CA VAL A 600 45.09 -4.87 15.88
C VAL A 600 45.21 -4.87 17.40
N GLY A 601 46.24 -4.19 17.95
CA GLY A 601 46.45 -4.07 19.38
C GLY A 601 45.29 -3.34 20.09
N ILE A 602 44.79 -2.25 19.50
CA ILE A 602 43.63 -1.52 20.04
C ILE A 602 42.37 -2.38 20.02
N ASN A 603 42.09 -3.10 18.92
CA ASN A 603 40.91 -3.97 18.82
C ASN A 603 40.93 -5.06 19.90
N LYS A 604 42.11 -5.62 20.19
CA LYS A 604 42.29 -6.61 21.26
C LYS A 604 42.10 -5.98 22.65
N LEU A 605 42.62 -4.78 22.87
CA LEU A 605 42.42 -4.03 24.11
C LEU A 605 40.94 -3.69 24.33
N GLU A 606 40.21 -3.31 23.28
CA GLU A 606 38.76 -3.09 23.33
C GLU A 606 37.99 -4.39 23.63
N LYS A 607 38.42 -5.53 23.08
CA LYS A 607 37.86 -6.85 23.43
C LYS A 607 38.04 -7.15 24.93
N PHE A 608 39.21 -6.89 25.49
CA PHE A 608 39.44 -7.06 26.92
C PHE A 608 38.58 -6.14 27.79
N LEU A 609 38.42 -4.87 27.41
CA LEU A 609 37.53 -3.92 28.11
C LEU A 609 36.07 -4.38 28.15
N LYS A 610 35.61 -5.15 27.15
CA LYS A 610 34.28 -5.78 27.13
C LYS A 610 34.21 -7.02 28.04
N THR A 611 35.28 -7.81 28.12
CA THR A 611 35.31 -9.06 28.89
C THR A 611 35.35 -8.83 30.41
N PHE A 612 36.19 -7.91 30.87
CA PHE A 612 36.35 -7.65 32.32
C PHE A 612 35.16 -6.85 32.87
N LYS A 613 34.78 -7.09 34.14
CA LYS A 613 33.66 -6.39 34.80
C LYS A 613 34.13 -5.32 35.78
N SER A 614 35.29 -5.48 36.42
CA SER A 614 35.78 -4.54 37.44
C SER A 614 36.18 -3.18 36.86
N LYS A 615 35.78 -2.09 37.54
CA LYS A 615 36.13 -0.70 37.17
C LYS A 615 37.65 -0.44 37.33
N SER A 616 38.29 -1.04 38.35
CA SER A 616 39.72 -0.85 38.62
C SER A 616 40.62 -1.56 37.59
N VAL A 617 40.22 -2.75 37.13
CA VAL A 617 40.94 -3.52 36.10
C VAL A 617 40.82 -2.79 34.76
N LYS A 618 39.63 -2.31 34.40
CA LYS A 618 39.44 -1.50 33.19
C LYS A 618 40.26 -0.21 33.21
N PHE A 619 40.32 0.48 34.35
CA PHE A 619 41.20 1.64 34.51
C PHE A 619 42.68 1.29 34.26
N SER A 620 43.15 0.16 34.79
CA SER A 620 44.52 -0.32 34.57
C SER A 620 44.79 -0.63 33.09
N ILE A 621 43.82 -1.22 32.39
CA ILE A 621 43.89 -1.50 30.95
C ILE A 621 44.03 -0.21 30.15
N GLU A 622 43.19 0.79 30.43
CA GLU A 622 43.22 2.10 29.78
C GLU A 622 44.54 2.84 30.01
N MET A 623 45.09 2.76 31.22
CA MET A 623 46.37 3.40 31.57
C MET A 623 47.56 2.77 30.84
N THR A 624 47.59 1.43 30.72
CA THR A 624 48.60 0.73 29.91
C THR A 624 48.44 1.08 28.43
N GLY A 625 47.20 1.06 27.92
CA GLY A 625 46.90 1.44 26.55
C GLY A 625 47.36 2.85 26.22
N LEU A 626 47.10 3.82 27.11
CA LEU A 626 47.55 5.21 26.98
C LEU A 626 49.08 5.30 26.87
N SER A 627 49.82 4.60 27.75
CA SER A 627 51.28 4.60 27.69
C SER A 627 51.80 3.95 26.40
N ALA A 628 51.21 2.86 25.95
CA ALA A 628 51.59 2.19 24.70
C ALA A 628 51.33 3.10 23.47
N CYS A 629 50.15 3.72 23.38
CA CYS A 629 49.80 4.62 22.29
C CYS A 629 50.72 5.85 22.23
N LEU A 630 51.16 6.38 23.38
CA LEU A 630 52.09 7.50 23.41
C LEU A 630 53.48 7.12 22.89
N GLU A 631 53.99 5.94 23.23
CA GLU A 631 55.28 5.48 22.69
C GLU A 631 55.20 5.29 21.17
N VAL A 632 54.11 4.73 20.66
CA VAL A 632 53.85 4.66 19.20
C VAL A 632 53.81 6.04 18.55
N TRP A 633 53.20 7.05 19.19
CA TRP A 633 53.23 8.43 18.70
C TRP A 633 54.64 9.02 18.68
N LYS A 634 55.46 8.74 19.70
CA LYS A 634 56.85 9.21 19.76
C LYS A 634 57.71 8.56 18.68
N GLU A 635 57.60 7.25 18.48
CA GLU A 635 58.30 6.52 17.42
C GLU A 635 57.93 7.09 16.05
N HIS A 636 56.63 7.26 15.78
CA HIS A 636 56.13 7.86 14.54
C HIS A 636 56.69 9.27 14.30
N CYS A 637 56.74 10.11 15.33
CA CYS A 637 57.33 11.45 15.22
C CYS A 637 58.84 11.42 14.94
N ARG A 638 59.56 10.42 15.45
CA ARG A 638 61.01 10.26 15.18
C ARG A 638 61.26 9.80 13.75
N GLU A 639 60.42 8.91 13.23
CA GLU A 639 60.54 8.36 11.88
C GLU A 639 60.18 9.37 10.78
N GLN A 640 59.12 10.17 10.97
CA GLN A 640 58.64 11.08 9.92
C GLN A 640 59.33 12.47 9.90
N GLY A 641 60.01 12.88 10.97
CA GLY A 641 60.65 14.19 11.06
C GLY A 641 59.66 15.35 10.80
N ASP A 642 59.93 16.18 9.79
CA ASP A 642 59.10 17.32 9.38
C ASP A 642 58.02 17.02 8.32
N ARG A 643 57.91 15.76 7.86
CA ARG A 643 56.83 15.34 6.94
C ARG A 643 55.45 15.38 7.64
N SER A 644 54.37 15.31 6.85
CA SER A 644 52.99 15.33 7.35
C SER A 644 52.74 14.18 8.35
N LYS A 645 52.66 14.53 9.64
CA LYS A 645 52.43 13.57 10.73
C LYS A 645 51.04 12.93 10.61
N ASP A 646 50.99 11.60 10.71
CA ASP A 646 49.73 10.86 10.82
C ASP A 646 49.10 11.08 12.21
N LEU A 647 48.15 12.01 12.26
CA LEU A 647 47.48 12.43 13.49
C LEU A 647 46.56 11.35 14.08
N SER A 648 46.23 10.28 13.34
CA SER A 648 45.39 9.19 13.86
C SER A 648 46.00 8.51 15.09
N LYS A 649 47.34 8.45 15.17
CA LYS A 649 48.07 7.93 16.32
C LYS A 649 47.92 8.82 17.55
N ALA A 650 48.00 10.14 17.37
CA ALA A 650 47.77 11.11 18.45
C ALA A 650 46.30 11.12 18.91
N VAL A 651 45.35 10.88 18.01
CA VAL A 651 43.92 10.74 18.35
C VAL A 651 43.70 9.61 19.35
N GLN A 652 44.40 8.48 19.22
CA GLN A 652 44.28 7.38 20.19
C GLN A 652 44.79 7.75 21.59
N VAL A 653 45.86 8.54 21.68
CA VAL A 653 46.36 9.08 22.95
C VAL A 653 45.28 9.96 23.59
N MET A 654 44.77 10.94 22.84
CA MET A 654 43.76 11.89 23.35
C MET A 654 42.44 11.19 23.71
N ARG A 655 42.00 10.21 22.92
CA ARG A 655 40.83 9.37 23.21
C ARG A 655 40.95 8.69 24.57
N ARG A 656 42.11 8.11 24.90
CA ARG A 656 42.28 7.44 26.20
C ARG A 656 42.37 8.44 27.34
N ILE A 657 42.95 9.63 27.12
CA ILE A 657 42.90 10.73 28.09
C ILE A 657 41.43 11.12 28.38
N HIS A 658 40.58 11.26 27.36
CA HIS A 658 39.14 11.54 27.54
C HIS A 658 38.45 10.45 28.38
N ILE A 659 38.67 9.18 28.04
CA ILE A 659 38.05 8.06 28.75
C ILE A 659 38.47 8.04 30.24
N LEU A 660 39.76 8.26 30.52
CA LEU A 660 40.29 8.28 31.88
C LEU A 660 39.70 9.43 32.71
N LEU A 661 39.65 10.64 32.14
CA LEU A 661 39.13 11.83 32.82
C LEU A 661 37.61 11.76 33.08
N GLU A 662 36.84 11.18 32.15
CA GLU A 662 35.38 11.16 32.26
C GLU A 662 34.85 9.92 33.00
N LYS A 663 35.30 8.70 32.61
CA LYS A 663 34.72 7.45 33.15
C LYS A 663 35.39 6.99 34.45
N TYR A 664 36.62 7.42 34.70
CA TYR A 664 37.44 6.95 35.84
C TYR A 664 37.93 8.07 36.74
N GLN A 665 37.24 9.22 36.76
CA GLN A 665 37.59 10.37 37.61
C GLN A 665 37.79 9.98 39.08
N ASP A 666 36.97 9.06 39.60
CA ASP A 666 37.04 8.58 41.00
C ASP A 666 38.33 7.82 41.35
N LEU A 667 39.06 7.30 40.34
CA LEU A 667 40.25 6.47 40.50
C LEU A 667 41.55 7.24 40.15
N LEU A 668 41.45 8.50 39.74
CA LEU A 668 42.60 9.31 39.34
C LEU A 668 43.31 9.92 40.56
N GLU A 669 44.45 9.35 40.91
CA GLU A 669 45.38 9.92 41.90
C GLU A 669 46.21 11.08 41.34
N LYS A 670 46.84 11.86 42.24
CA LYS A 670 47.74 12.98 41.86
C LYS A 670 48.87 12.54 40.92
N SER A 671 49.43 11.35 41.12
CA SER A 671 50.47 10.76 40.26
C SER A 671 49.97 10.54 38.82
N HIS A 672 48.73 10.07 38.66
CA HIS A 672 48.09 9.87 37.37
C HIS A 672 47.81 11.20 36.67
N LEU A 673 47.31 12.21 37.40
CA LEU A 673 47.07 13.56 36.85
C LEU A 673 48.38 14.22 36.37
N GLN A 674 49.49 14.06 37.11
CA GLN A 674 50.81 14.52 36.67
C GLN A 674 51.27 13.83 35.38
N LYS A 675 51.01 12.52 35.25
CA LYS A 675 51.32 11.76 34.04
C LYS A 675 50.50 12.24 32.84
N LEU A 676 49.19 12.47 33.01
CA LEU A 676 48.30 13.03 31.97
C LEU A 676 48.75 14.44 31.56
N THR A 677 49.09 15.29 32.53
CA THR A 677 49.61 16.65 32.30
C THR A 677 50.88 16.60 31.45
N ARG A 678 51.84 15.75 31.80
CA ARG A 678 53.06 15.54 31.02
C ARG A 678 52.76 15.09 29.58
N TYR A 679 51.77 14.23 29.38
CA TYR A 679 51.40 13.75 28.06
C TYR A 679 50.75 14.83 27.20
N LEU A 680 49.90 15.69 27.78
CA LEU A 680 49.34 16.84 27.07
C LEU A 680 50.40 17.87 26.69
N ARG A 681 51.38 18.15 27.57
CA ARG A 681 52.54 19.00 27.23
C ARG A 681 53.36 18.42 26.08
N LEU A 682 53.58 17.10 26.06
CA LEU A 682 54.28 16.43 24.95
C LEU A 682 53.56 16.59 23.61
N LEU A 683 52.21 16.58 23.62
CA LEU A 683 51.38 16.83 22.44
C LEU A 683 51.34 18.33 22.04
N GLY A 684 51.87 19.24 22.87
CA GLY A 684 51.86 20.68 22.62
C GLY A 684 50.60 21.40 23.12
N PHE A 685 49.77 20.74 23.92
CA PHE A 685 48.53 21.31 24.46
C PHE A 685 48.74 21.93 25.85
N GLU A 686 49.59 22.96 25.93
CA GLU A 686 49.99 23.57 27.21
C GLU A 686 48.80 24.17 27.98
N ASN A 687 47.88 24.83 27.28
CA ASN A 687 46.66 25.38 27.89
C ASN A 687 45.82 24.30 28.59
N LEU A 688 45.72 23.12 27.98
CA LEU A 688 45.00 21.97 28.56
C LEU A 688 45.79 21.36 29.73
N ALA A 689 47.11 21.25 29.61
CA ALA A 689 47.98 20.79 30.69
C ALA A 689 47.83 21.68 31.94
N CYS A 690 47.85 23.00 31.79
CA CYS A 690 47.65 23.96 32.87
C CYS A 690 46.27 23.85 33.52
N SER A 691 45.22 23.59 32.72
CA SER A 691 43.86 23.39 33.25
C SER A 691 43.73 22.18 34.18
N LEU A 692 44.57 21.15 34.00
CA LEU A 692 44.61 19.96 34.85
C LEU A 692 45.47 20.11 36.10
N SER A 693 46.54 20.91 36.05
CA SER A 693 47.53 20.96 37.13
C SER A 693 47.24 21.96 38.25
N ALA A 694 46.28 22.89 38.10
CA ALA A 694 45.94 23.94 39.07
C ALA A 694 47.10 24.81 39.60
N GLN A 695 48.34 24.57 39.16
CA GLN A 695 49.54 25.32 39.48
C GLN A 695 49.87 26.25 38.32
N THR A 696 49.77 27.54 38.60
CA THR A 696 50.25 28.65 37.76
C THR A 696 51.77 28.77 37.89
N GLU A 697 52.52 27.77 37.46
CA GLU A 697 53.95 27.99 37.21
C GLU A 697 54.14 28.43 35.77
N GLU A 698 54.41 29.72 35.59
CA GLU A 698 54.97 30.28 34.36
C GLU A 698 56.35 29.64 34.10
N SER A 699 56.39 28.42 33.58
CA SER A 699 57.64 27.85 33.10
C SER A 699 57.99 28.48 31.76
N LYS A 700 58.74 29.59 31.82
CA LYS A 700 59.48 30.15 30.69
C LYS A 700 60.50 29.12 30.18
N ASN A 701 60.09 28.24 29.28
CA ASN A 701 61.01 27.48 28.41
C ASN A 701 60.27 27.07 27.12
N GLN A 702 60.41 27.92 26.10
CA GLN A 702 59.91 27.74 24.74
C GLN A 702 60.73 26.69 23.95
N ASN A 703 60.92 25.49 24.50
CA ASN A 703 61.35 24.36 23.68
C ASN A 703 60.09 23.59 23.26
N ILE A 704 59.56 23.95 22.09
CA ILE A 704 58.47 23.20 21.45
C ILE A 704 58.91 21.73 21.39
N SER A 705 58.19 20.88 22.10
CA SER A 705 58.36 19.43 22.06
C SER A 705 58.46 18.97 20.60
N ASN A 706 59.48 18.18 20.22
CA ASN A 706 59.58 17.57 18.88
C ASN A 706 58.32 16.75 18.52
N TYR A 707 57.53 16.37 19.53
CA TYR A 707 56.30 15.59 19.44
C TYR A 707 55.02 16.43 19.39
N ALA A 708 55.14 17.77 19.41
CA ALA A 708 53.99 18.68 19.42
C ALA A 708 53.18 18.61 18.11
N ILE A 709 51.87 18.75 18.28
CA ILE A 709 50.88 18.85 17.20
C ILE A 709 50.81 20.32 16.78
N LYS A 710 50.84 20.58 15.46
CA LYS A 710 50.84 21.95 14.90
C LYS A 710 49.44 22.60 14.84
N VAL A 711 48.42 21.93 15.38
CA VAL A 711 47.01 22.36 15.39
C VAL A 711 46.60 22.62 16.84
N GLY A 712 45.80 23.67 17.07
CA GLY A 712 45.29 24.00 18.41
C GLY A 712 44.45 22.88 19.04
N PRO A 713 44.36 22.80 20.37
CA PRO A 713 43.71 21.71 21.09
C PRO A 713 42.21 21.58 20.77
N ALA A 714 41.47 22.68 20.61
CA ALA A 714 40.05 22.60 20.29
C ALA A 714 39.85 22.16 18.83
N ARG A 715 40.59 22.76 17.89
CA ARG A 715 40.57 22.35 16.48
C ARG A 715 40.97 20.90 16.29
N PHE A 716 41.97 20.42 17.04
CA PHE A 716 42.40 19.03 16.99
C PHE A 716 41.27 18.06 17.38
N GLN A 717 40.59 18.34 18.50
CA GLN A 717 39.48 17.52 18.97
C GLN A 717 38.31 17.50 17.97
N LEU A 718 37.91 18.66 17.42
CA LEU A 718 36.78 18.73 16.50
C LEU A 718 37.12 18.17 15.09
N GLN A 719 38.33 18.37 14.56
CA GLN A 719 38.68 17.92 13.20
C GLN A 719 39.02 16.43 13.13
N TYR A 720 39.64 15.88 14.18
CA TYR A 720 40.23 14.53 14.13
C TYR A 720 39.61 13.52 15.10
N MET A 721 38.88 13.98 16.13
CA MET A 721 38.28 13.09 17.14
C MET A 721 36.77 12.90 17.00
N ASP A 722 36.15 13.37 15.92
CA ASP A 722 34.70 13.35 15.66
C ASP A 722 33.91 12.21 16.35
N TYR A 723 34.08 10.97 15.87
CA TYR A 723 33.36 9.80 16.39
C TYR A 723 33.85 9.31 17.77
N TYR A 724 34.98 9.84 18.27
CA TYR A 724 35.53 9.57 19.60
C TYR A 724 35.12 10.60 20.65
N LEU A 725 34.47 11.71 20.27
CA LEU A 725 33.93 12.67 21.23
C LEU A 725 32.86 11.99 22.09
N LEU A 726 33.00 12.14 23.42
CA LEU A 726 32.12 11.48 24.37
C LEU A 726 30.71 12.10 24.34
N ARG A 727 29.70 11.25 24.52
CA ARG A 727 28.30 11.65 24.71
C ARG A 727 28.03 11.82 26.21
N GLU A 728 27.01 12.60 26.55
CA GLU A 728 26.51 12.65 27.92
C GLU A 728 25.73 11.36 28.21
N GLU A 729 26.42 10.36 28.75
CA GLU A 729 25.84 9.09 29.15
C GLU A 729 25.31 9.19 30.59
N ARG A 730 24.15 8.57 30.85
CA ARG A 730 23.68 8.35 32.22
C ARG A 730 24.55 7.28 32.90
N ASN A 731 24.82 7.48 34.18
CA ASN A 731 25.63 6.55 35.00
C ASN A 731 24.79 5.77 36.03
N ASP A 732 23.53 6.16 36.22
CA ASP A 732 22.63 5.53 37.17
C ASP A 732 21.91 4.33 36.51
N PRO A 733 22.08 3.08 36.95
CA PRO A 733 21.41 1.94 36.34
C PRO A 733 19.89 1.99 36.57
N ASP A 734 19.09 1.52 35.60
CA ASP A 734 17.63 1.39 35.73
C ASP A 734 17.28 -0.09 36.01
N PRO A 735 16.51 -0.42 37.07
CA PRO A 735 16.21 -1.82 37.41
C PRO A 735 15.44 -2.59 36.32
N ARG A 736 14.78 -1.88 35.38
CA ARG A 736 14.04 -2.49 34.27
C ARG A 736 14.96 -3.00 33.15
N VAL A 737 16.21 -2.54 33.09
CA VAL A 737 17.18 -2.86 32.03
C VAL A 737 18.50 -3.32 32.65
N GLN A 738 18.95 -4.54 32.32
CA GLN A 738 20.12 -5.15 32.98
C GLN A 738 21.46 -4.94 32.25
N HIS A 739 21.44 -4.76 30.93
CA HIS A 739 22.65 -4.87 30.09
C HIS A 739 23.24 -3.53 29.65
N PHE A 740 22.47 -2.44 29.75
CA PHE A 740 22.94 -1.09 29.45
C PHE A 740 22.14 -0.07 30.27
N ILE A 741 22.60 1.18 30.26
CA ILE A 741 21.94 2.27 30.96
C ILE A 741 21.04 3.00 29.95
N PRO A 742 19.71 2.98 30.13
CA PRO A 742 18.80 3.65 29.20
C PRO A 742 18.87 5.17 29.34
N ASP A 743 18.75 5.87 28.22
CA ASP A 743 18.71 7.32 28.12
C ASP A 743 17.49 7.90 28.86
N THR A 744 17.51 9.20 29.16
CA THR A 744 16.41 9.87 29.87
C THR A 744 15.08 9.68 29.17
N TRP A 745 15.00 9.93 27.85
CA TRP A 745 13.77 9.76 27.09
C TRP A 745 13.30 8.29 27.03
N GLN A 746 14.24 7.33 27.02
CA GLN A 746 13.90 5.91 27.07
C GLN A 746 13.25 5.57 28.41
N ARG A 747 13.76 6.10 29.55
CA ARG A 747 13.11 5.92 30.85
C ARG A 747 11.75 6.56 30.93
N GLU A 748 11.56 7.73 30.31
CA GLU A 748 10.24 8.35 30.25
C GLU A 748 9.22 7.49 29.48
N LEU A 749 9.66 6.81 28.42
CA LEU A 749 8.87 5.79 27.73
C LEU A 749 8.55 4.62 28.67
N LEU A 750 9.55 4.08 29.39
CA LEU A 750 9.34 3.01 30.36
C LEU A 750 8.34 3.43 31.47
N ASP A 751 8.45 4.66 31.97
CA ASP A 751 7.56 5.22 32.99
C ASP A 751 6.13 5.38 32.45
N ALA A 752 5.95 5.80 31.20
CA ALA A 752 4.63 5.86 30.56
C ALA A 752 4.01 4.47 30.46
N VAL A 753 4.81 3.47 30.06
CA VAL A 753 4.39 2.06 30.02
C VAL A 753 4.01 1.58 31.41
N ASP A 754 4.81 1.82 32.45
CA ASP A 754 4.52 1.42 33.84
C ASP A 754 3.21 2.02 34.36
N ASN A 755 2.95 3.29 34.04
CA ASN A 755 1.73 4.01 34.41
C ASN A 755 0.51 3.67 33.54
N ASN A 756 0.64 2.77 32.56
CA ASN A 756 -0.41 2.45 31.56
C ASN A 756 -0.91 3.69 30.78
N GLU A 757 -0.03 4.67 30.54
CA GLU A 757 -0.34 5.90 29.80
C GLU A 757 -0.08 5.70 28.30
N SER A 758 -0.82 6.41 27.44
CA SER A 758 -0.41 6.53 26.04
C SER A 758 0.79 7.46 25.94
N ALA A 759 1.67 7.25 24.95
CA ALA A 759 2.78 8.17 24.71
C ALA A 759 3.07 8.35 23.22
N VAL A 760 3.41 9.58 22.83
CA VAL A 760 3.97 9.95 21.52
C VAL A 760 5.46 10.16 21.73
N ILE A 761 6.28 9.35 21.06
CA ILE A 761 7.73 9.35 21.19
C ILE A 761 8.34 9.77 19.87
N VAL A 762 8.91 10.97 19.85
CA VAL A 762 9.62 11.51 18.70
C VAL A 762 11.10 11.47 19.00
N ALA A 763 11.80 10.54 18.35
CA ALA A 763 13.24 10.37 18.51
C ALA A 763 13.86 9.91 17.17
N PRO A 764 15.05 10.38 16.77
CA PRO A 764 15.69 10.00 15.52
C PRO A 764 15.78 8.51 15.25
N THR A 765 15.88 8.12 13.99
CA THR A 765 16.20 6.73 13.59
C THR A 765 17.53 6.31 14.22
N SER A 766 17.64 5.04 14.61
CA SER A 766 18.81 4.48 15.32
C SER A 766 19.01 4.97 16.78
N SER A 767 18.07 5.71 17.36
CA SER A 767 18.09 6.06 18.80
C SER A 767 17.65 4.91 19.73
N GLY A 768 17.09 3.83 19.18
CA GLY A 768 16.62 2.67 19.97
C GLY A 768 15.13 2.69 20.35
N LYS A 769 14.29 3.45 19.64
CA LYS A 769 12.82 3.48 19.84
C LYS A 769 12.18 2.09 19.89
N THR A 770 12.43 1.28 18.86
CA THR A 770 11.89 -0.08 18.73
C THR A 770 12.32 -0.95 19.90
N TYR A 771 13.60 -0.93 20.27
CA TYR A 771 14.13 -1.68 21.42
C TYR A 771 13.44 -1.30 22.73
N ALA A 772 13.29 0.00 22.99
CA ALA A 772 12.63 0.50 24.20
C ALA A 772 11.14 0.10 24.24
N SER A 773 10.47 0.08 23.09
CA SER A 773 9.06 -0.31 22.99
C SER A 773 8.80 -1.78 23.37
N TYR A 774 9.79 -2.67 23.20
CA TYR A 774 9.67 -4.08 23.60
C TYR A 774 9.50 -4.27 25.11
N TYR A 775 9.83 -3.26 25.93
CA TYR A 775 9.49 -3.29 27.35
C TYR A 775 7.97 -3.37 27.59
N CYS A 776 7.17 -2.76 26.71
CA CYS A 776 5.71 -2.86 26.77
C CYS A 776 5.24 -4.32 26.58
N MET A 777 5.83 -5.03 25.60
CA MET A 777 5.58 -6.47 25.41
C MET A 777 5.99 -7.26 26.67
N GLU A 778 7.19 -6.99 27.21
CA GLU A 778 7.70 -7.65 28.42
C GLU A 778 6.77 -7.46 29.62
N LYS A 779 6.23 -6.24 29.83
CA LYS A 779 5.30 -5.93 30.93
C LYS A 779 4.02 -6.74 30.81
N VAL A 780 3.38 -6.75 29.64
CA VAL A 780 2.12 -7.48 29.45
C VAL A 780 2.32 -8.99 29.57
N LEU A 781 3.39 -9.53 28.97
CA LEU A 781 3.74 -10.94 29.09
C LEU A 781 4.00 -11.37 30.55
N LYS A 782 4.56 -10.50 31.41
CA LYS A 782 4.75 -10.78 32.85
C LYS A 782 3.46 -10.69 33.66
N THR A 783 2.57 -9.76 33.31
CA THR A 783 1.39 -9.39 34.11
C THR A 783 0.15 -10.20 33.75
N SER A 784 0.07 -10.76 32.54
CA SER A 784 -1.11 -11.50 32.09
C SER A 784 -0.76 -12.68 31.18
N ASN A 785 -1.54 -13.76 31.29
CA ASN A 785 -1.51 -14.89 30.36
C ASN A 785 -2.52 -14.75 29.20
N GLU A 786 -3.47 -13.82 29.30
CA GLU A 786 -4.53 -13.62 28.29
C GLU A 786 -4.41 -12.28 27.55
N GLY A 787 -3.71 -11.31 28.14
CA GLY A 787 -3.52 -9.98 27.58
C GLY A 787 -2.71 -10.02 26.29
N VAL A 788 -3.13 -9.20 25.33
CA VAL A 788 -2.53 -9.10 23.99
C VAL A 788 -1.85 -7.75 23.82
N VAL A 789 -0.65 -7.74 23.23
CA VAL A 789 0.01 -6.55 22.71
C VAL A 789 0.03 -6.63 21.19
N VAL A 790 -0.39 -5.55 20.53
CA VAL A 790 -0.32 -5.47 19.07
C VAL A 790 0.84 -4.56 18.67
N TYR A 791 1.73 -5.05 17.82
CA TYR A 791 2.76 -4.26 17.16
C TYR A 791 2.36 -3.98 15.72
N VAL A 792 2.21 -2.71 15.38
CA VAL A 792 1.84 -2.24 14.04
C VAL A 792 3.09 -1.71 13.36
N ALA A 793 3.60 -2.49 12.42
CA ALA A 793 4.75 -2.11 11.60
C ALA A 793 4.29 -1.41 10.30
N PRO A 794 5.00 -0.39 9.81
CA PRO A 794 4.63 0.34 8.58
C PRO A 794 4.74 -0.51 7.33
N THR A 795 5.64 -1.51 7.30
CA THR A 795 5.89 -2.36 6.13
C THR A 795 5.98 -3.83 6.50
N LYS A 796 5.68 -4.70 5.52
CA LYS A 796 5.79 -6.16 5.66
C LYS A 796 7.23 -6.62 5.95
N ALA A 797 8.24 -5.93 5.41
CA ALA A 797 9.64 -6.25 5.67
C ALA A 797 9.97 -6.10 7.17
N LEU A 798 9.46 -5.05 7.80
CA LEU A 798 9.68 -4.80 9.22
C LEU A 798 8.91 -5.78 10.11
N VAL A 799 7.76 -6.30 9.67
CA VAL A 799 7.04 -7.39 10.37
C VAL A 799 7.97 -8.58 10.60
N ASN A 800 8.65 -9.07 9.56
CA ASN A 800 9.56 -10.22 9.67
C ASN A 800 10.71 -9.97 10.66
N GLN A 801 11.28 -8.77 10.62
CA GLN A 801 12.36 -8.36 11.51
C GLN A 801 11.91 -8.37 12.97
N VAL A 802 10.76 -7.75 13.26
CA VAL A 802 10.19 -7.68 14.62
C VAL A 802 9.82 -9.06 15.14
N VAL A 803 9.24 -9.92 14.29
CA VAL A 803 8.92 -11.32 14.64
C VAL A 803 10.18 -12.10 15.01
N GLY A 804 11.24 -12.01 14.21
CA GLY A 804 12.53 -12.63 14.52
C GLY A 804 13.08 -12.17 15.87
N THR A 805 13.06 -10.86 16.14
CA THR A 805 13.49 -10.31 17.43
C THR A 805 12.65 -10.81 18.60
N ILE A 806 11.33 -10.91 18.46
CA ILE A 806 10.43 -11.43 19.51
C ILE A 806 10.78 -12.88 19.86
N TYR A 807 10.96 -13.75 18.86
CA TYR A 807 11.29 -15.16 19.08
C TYR A 807 12.67 -15.37 19.71
N SER A 808 13.63 -14.49 19.41
CA SER A 808 14.96 -14.53 20.04
C SER A 808 14.94 -14.00 21.48
N ARG A 809 14.10 -13.00 21.75
CA ARG A 809 14.10 -12.25 23.01
C ARG A 809 13.20 -12.83 24.10
N PHE A 810 12.03 -13.34 23.73
CA PHE A 810 10.99 -13.74 24.69
C PHE A 810 10.66 -15.22 24.59
N THR A 811 10.85 -15.94 25.70
CA THR A 811 10.41 -17.33 25.86
C THR A 811 9.45 -17.40 27.05
N LYS A 812 8.24 -17.91 26.86
CA LYS A 812 7.23 -18.04 27.93
C LYS A 812 6.50 -19.38 27.80
N ASN A 813 6.30 -20.05 28.94
CA ASN A 813 5.45 -21.24 29.00
C ASN A 813 3.99 -20.78 29.03
N LEU A 814 3.26 -21.05 27.94
CA LEU A 814 1.85 -20.66 27.78
C LEU A 814 0.93 -21.88 27.93
N PRO A 815 -0.35 -21.67 28.31
CA PRO A 815 -1.36 -22.72 28.27
C PRO A 815 -1.51 -23.31 26.87
N ASP A 816 -1.92 -24.59 26.79
CA ASP A 816 -2.09 -25.32 25.54
C ASP A 816 -2.96 -24.52 24.55
N GLY A 817 -2.42 -24.31 23.34
CA GLY A 817 -3.08 -23.60 22.24
C GLY A 817 -2.81 -22.08 22.18
N LEU A 818 -2.03 -21.51 23.11
CA LEU A 818 -1.54 -20.12 23.02
C LEU A 818 -0.06 -20.07 22.64
N VAL A 819 0.30 -19.13 21.77
CA VAL A 819 1.69 -18.86 21.37
C VAL A 819 2.14 -17.47 21.80
N VAL A 820 3.46 -17.27 21.88
CA VAL A 820 4.01 -15.97 22.29
C VAL A 820 3.78 -14.91 21.20
N CYS A 821 4.03 -15.26 19.94
CA CYS A 821 4.00 -14.34 18.81
C CYS A 821 3.14 -14.90 17.67
N GLY A 822 2.24 -14.08 17.16
CA GLY A 822 1.45 -14.32 15.95
C GLY A 822 1.70 -13.20 14.93
N VAL A 823 1.39 -13.49 13.68
CA VAL A 823 1.58 -12.56 12.56
C VAL A 823 0.32 -12.48 11.73
N PHE A 824 -0.11 -11.25 11.43
CA PHE A 824 -1.18 -11.04 10.46
C PHE A 824 -0.75 -10.06 9.37
N THR A 825 -0.62 -10.59 8.15
CA THR A 825 -0.52 -9.81 6.91
C THR A 825 -1.53 -10.35 5.89
N ARG A 826 -1.79 -9.61 4.80
CA ARG A 826 -2.65 -10.13 3.73
C ARG A 826 -2.07 -11.38 3.05
N ASP A 827 -0.74 -11.49 2.99
CA ASP A 827 -0.04 -12.57 2.25
C ASP A 827 0.10 -13.85 3.08
N TYR A 828 0.39 -13.72 4.38
CA TYR A 828 0.58 -14.85 5.28
C TYR A 828 0.09 -14.52 6.69
N ARG A 829 -0.43 -15.54 7.37
CA ARG A 829 -1.10 -15.45 8.67
C ARG A 829 -0.62 -16.61 9.53
N ASN A 830 -0.24 -16.32 10.77
CA ASN A 830 0.17 -17.34 11.73
C ASN A 830 -0.34 -16.97 13.13
N ASP A 831 -1.06 -17.87 13.80
CA ASP A 831 -1.57 -17.72 15.18
C ASP A 831 -2.12 -16.33 15.56
N VAL A 832 -2.97 -15.77 14.69
CA VAL A 832 -3.46 -14.38 14.81
C VAL A 832 -4.22 -14.14 16.11
N LEU A 833 -5.20 -14.99 16.42
CA LEU A 833 -6.07 -14.81 17.60
C LEU A 833 -5.56 -15.52 18.86
N ASN A 834 -4.64 -16.48 18.69
CA ASN A 834 -4.12 -17.33 19.76
C ASN A 834 -2.72 -16.89 20.23
N SER A 835 -2.30 -15.67 19.91
CA SER A 835 -1.02 -15.11 20.33
C SER A 835 -1.17 -14.03 21.41
N GLN A 836 -0.14 -13.89 22.26
CA GLN A 836 -0.04 -12.77 23.21
C GLN A 836 0.58 -11.51 22.57
N ILE A 837 1.43 -11.67 21.57
CA ILE A 837 1.95 -10.56 20.77
C ILE A 837 1.51 -10.78 19.33
N LEU A 838 0.73 -9.85 18.78
CA LEU A 838 0.38 -9.85 17.37
C LEU A 838 1.24 -8.81 16.64
N VAL A 839 2.05 -9.25 15.68
CA VAL A 839 2.75 -8.35 14.75
C VAL A 839 1.95 -8.23 13.46
N THR A 840 1.63 -7.01 13.04
CA THR A 840 0.75 -6.78 11.89
C THR A 840 1.07 -5.45 11.21
N VAL A 841 0.36 -5.17 10.12
CA VAL A 841 0.37 -3.89 9.38
C VAL A 841 -0.94 -3.14 9.62
N PRO A 842 -1.00 -1.80 9.45
CA PRO A 842 -2.18 -1.00 9.79
C PRO A 842 -3.49 -1.55 9.20
N GLN A 843 -3.52 -1.85 7.90
CA GLN A 843 -4.72 -2.33 7.22
C GLN A 843 -5.22 -3.67 7.78
N CYS A 844 -4.32 -4.52 8.25
CA CYS A 844 -4.66 -5.81 8.83
C CYS A 844 -5.17 -5.66 10.27
N LEU A 845 -4.62 -4.73 11.06
CA LEU A 845 -5.19 -4.41 12.36
C LEU A 845 -6.60 -3.82 12.23
N GLU A 846 -6.83 -2.94 11.27
CA GLU A 846 -8.14 -2.32 11.05
C GLU A 846 -9.22 -3.39 10.78
N ILE A 847 -8.90 -4.38 9.93
CA ILE A 847 -9.77 -5.54 9.69
C ILE A 847 -10.13 -6.27 10.99
N LEU A 848 -9.15 -6.52 11.87
CA LEU A 848 -9.42 -7.20 13.17
C LEU A 848 -10.23 -6.32 14.13
N MET A 849 -9.97 -5.02 14.15
CA MET A 849 -10.67 -4.07 15.03
C MET A 849 -12.13 -3.88 14.64
N LEU A 850 -12.42 -3.87 13.33
CA LEU A 850 -13.76 -3.68 12.77
C LEU A 850 -14.58 -4.98 12.69
N SER A 851 -13.93 -6.16 12.70
CA SER A 851 -14.65 -7.45 12.64
C SER A 851 -15.52 -7.68 13.90
N PRO A 852 -16.83 -7.96 13.75
CA PRO A 852 -17.71 -8.31 14.88
C PRO A 852 -17.29 -9.60 15.60
N ARG A 853 -16.73 -10.59 14.88
CA ARG A 853 -16.27 -11.86 15.46
C ARG A 853 -15.03 -11.69 16.33
N CYS A 854 -14.18 -10.71 16.00
CA CYS A 854 -12.95 -10.43 16.74
C CYS A 854 -13.18 -9.55 17.99
N GLN A 855 -14.40 -9.06 18.27
CA GLN A 855 -14.64 -8.14 19.39
C GLN A 855 -14.21 -8.70 20.76
N ASN A 856 -14.33 -10.01 20.98
CA ASN A 856 -13.84 -10.65 22.19
C ASN A 856 -12.31 -10.66 22.26
N TRP A 857 -11.63 -10.85 21.13
CA TRP A 857 -10.17 -10.74 21.03
C TRP A 857 -9.72 -9.29 21.22
N THR A 858 -10.39 -8.31 20.62
CA THR A 858 -10.08 -6.88 20.74
C THR A 858 -10.15 -6.39 22.19
N LYS A 859 -11.06 -6.94 23.01
CA LYS A 859 -11.14 -6.66 24.45
C LYS A 859 -9.91 -7.15 25.24
N ARG A 860 -9.16 -8.13 24.73
CA ARG A 860 -7.92 -8.64 25.35
C ARG A 860 -6.71 -7.76 25.08
N ILE A 861 -6.79 -6.81 24.13
CA ILE A 861 -5.67 -5.92 23.81
C ILE A 861 -5.41 -4.97 24.98
N GLN A 862 -4.24 -5.11 25.60
CA GLN A 862 -3.79 -4.26 26.71
C GLN A 862 -2.96 -3.07 26.24
N TYR A 863 -2.27 -3.20 25.11
CA TYR A 863 -1.44 -2.14 24.54
C TYR A 863 -1.30 -2.28 23.03
N VAL A 864 -1.16 -1.15 22.33
CA VAL A 864 -0.79 -1.12 20.90
C VAL A 864 0.48 -0.30 20.71
N ILE A 865 1.45 -0.82 19.96
CA ILE A 865 2.67 -0.12 19.58
C ILE A 865 2.55 0.21 18.10
N PHE A 866 2.52 1.49 17.79
CA PHE A 866 2.49 2.04 16.45
C PHE A 866 3.89 2.51 16.08
N ASP A 867 4.50 1.83 15.11
CA ASP A 867 5.83 2.18 14.63
C ASP A 867 5.75 3.07 13.39
N GLU A 868 6.64 4.06 13.29
CA GLU A 868 6.68 5.06 12.22
C GLU A 868 5.35 5.81 11.98
N VAL A 869 4.76 6.37 13.06
CA VAL A 869 3.50 7.16 13.00
C VAL A 869 3.57 8.38 12.09
N HIS A 870 4.75 8.83 11.68
CA HIS A 870 4.87 9.84 10.63
C HIS A 870 4.26 9.42 9.28
N CYS A 871 4.00 8.13 9.07
CA CYS A 871 3.20 7.65 7.93
C CYS A 871 1.78 8.25 7.87
N LEU A 872 1.27 8.85 8.96
CA LEU A 872 0.04 9.63 8.97
C LEU A 872 0.08 10.84 8.02
N GLY A 873 1.27 11.39 7.72
CA GLY A 873 1.43 12.52 6.81
C GLY A 873 1.54 12.13 5.33
N GLY A 874 1.43 10.85 4.98
CA GLY A 874 1.51 10.38 3.60
C GLY A 874 0.20 10.57 2.83
N GLU A 875 0.26 10.57 1.49
CA GLU A 875 -0.93 10.69 0.64
C GLU A 875 -1.77 9.39 0.59
N ILE A 876 -1.18 8.23 0.88
CA ILE A 876 -1.81 6.91 0.70
C ILE A 876 -1.73 6.10 1.99
N GLY A 877 -2.86 5.62 2.51
CA GLY A 877 -2.94 4.78 3.70
C GLY A 877 -2.89 5.54 5.03
N ALA A 878 -2.81 6.87 5.00
CA ALA A 878 -2.89 7.74 6.18
C ALA A 878 -4.25 7.64 6.88
N GLU A 879 -5.32 7.46 6.10
CA GLU A 879 -6.69 7.28 6.58
C GLU A 879 -6.80 6.08 7.54
N VAL A 880 -6.07 4.99 7.24
CA VAL A 880 -6.05 3.78 8.08
C VAL A 880 -5.36 4.05 9.41
N TRP A 881 -4.28 4.82 9.42
CA TRP A 881 -3.61 5.24 10.66
C TRP A 881 -4.52 6.10 11.52
N GLU A 882 -5.22 7.06 10.92
CA GLU A 882 -6.17 7.92 11.61
C GLU A 882 -7.31 7.09 12.22
N HIS A 883 -7.93 6.21 11.44
CA HIS A 883 -8.99 5.32 11.90
C HIS A 883 -8.55 4.46 13.09
N LEU A 884 -7.36 3.86 13.03
CA LEU A 884 -6.82 3.05 14.12
C LEU A 884 -6.59 3.87 15.39
N LEU A 885 -5.94 5.04 15.26
CA LEU A 885 -5.65 5.93 16.39
C LEU A 885 -6.94 6.44 17.05
N VAL A 886 -7.98 6.70 16.26
CA VAL A 886 -9.31 7.09 16.75
C VAL A 886 -10.05 5.91 17.40
N THR A 887 -9.96 4.71 16.84
CA THR A 887 -10.73 3.53 17.28
C THR A 887 -10.15 2.87 18.53
N ILE A 888 -8.84 2.99 18.77
CA ILE A 888 -8.16 2.28 19.86
C ILE A 888 -8.54 2.81 21.24
N ARG A 889 -9.09 1.91 22.04
CA ARG A 889 -9.53 2.17 23.43
C ARG A 889 -8.46 1.91 24.48
N CYS A 890 -7.47 1.06 24.19
CA CYS A 890 -6.37 0.74 25.11
C CYS A 890 -5.22 1.76 25.02
N PRO A 891 -4.30 1.79 26.01
CA PRO A 891 -3.07 2.58 25.91
C PRO A 891 -2.25 2.22 24.66
N PHE A 892 -1.50 3.20 24.14
CA PHE A 892 -0.66 2.99 22.96
C PHE A 892 0.68 3.73 23.05
N LEU A 893 1.69 3.21 22.35
CA LEU A 893 2.94 3.93 22.07
C LEU A 893 2.95 4.31 20.59
N ALA A 894 3.05 5.60 20.29
CA ALA A 894 3.21 6.13 18.95
C ALA A 894 4.68 6.53 18.75
N LEU A 895 5.44 5.72 18.00
CA LEU A 895 6.86 5.92 17.74
C LEU A 895 7.04 6.64 16.41
N SER A 896 7.89 7.66 16.36
CA SER A 896 8.21 8.34 15.11
C SER A 896 9.60 8.97 15.12
N ALA A 897 10.24 9.05 13.94
CA ALA A 897 11.49 9.77 13.72
C ALA A 897 11.29 11.22 13.25
N THR A 898 10.20 11.52 12.55
CA THR A 898 10.01 12.78 11.80
C THR A 898 8.57 13.27 11.94
N VAL A 899 8.29 14.11 12.93
CA VAL A 899 7.02 14.83 13.08
C VAL A 899 7.33 16.30 13.23
N SER A 900 6.79 17.15 12.35
CA SER A 900 7.04 18.60 12.38
C SER A 900 6.25 19.33 13.47
N ASN A 901 5.08 18.81 13.85
CA ASN A 901 4.16 19.39 14.83
C ASN A 901 3.72 18.37 15.93
N PRO A 902 4.67 17.81 16.69
CA PRO A 902 4.38 16.72 17.63
C PRO A 902 3.45 17.11 18.79
N GLU A 903 3.44 18.38 19.18
CA GLU A 903 2.53 18.93 20.20
C GLU A 903 1.08 18.86 19.72
N HIS A 904 0.82 19.28 18.48
CA HIS A 904 -0.53 19.27 17.90
C HIS A 904 -1.06 17.84 17.72
N LEU A 905 -0.22 16.93 17.24
CA LEU A 905 -0.56 15.51 17.15
C LEU A 905 -0.90 14.93 18.54
N THR A 906 -0.11 15.28 19.56
CA THR A 906 -0.34 14.81 20.93
C THR A 906 -1.63 15.39 21.52
N GLU A 907 -1.93 16.66 21.27
CA GLU A 907 -3.17 17.29 21.71
C GLU A 907 -4.40 16.65 21.06
N TRP A 908 -4.35 16.38 19.75
CA TRP A 908 -5.40 15.66 19.04
C TRP A 908 -5.62 14.26 19.63
N LEU A 909 -4.56 13.46 19.82
CA LEU A 909 -4.65 12.13 20.44
C LEU A 909 -5.18 12.19 21.87
N GLN A 910 -4.79 13.21 22.64
CA GLN A 910 -5.31 13.44 23.98
C GLN A 910 -6.81 13.77 23.96
N SER A 911 -7.30 14.51 22.95
CA SER A 911 -8.72 14.79 22.77
C SER A 911 -9.54 13.52 22.48
N VAL A 912 -9.01 12.61 21.65
CA VAL A 912 -9.60 11.31 21.35
C VAL A 912 -9.73 10.47 22.63
N LYS A 913 -8.68 10.41 23.46
CA LYS A 913 -8.74 9.69 24.74
C LYS A 913 -9.77 10.29 25.71
N ARG A 914 -9.90 11.62 25.76
CA ARG A 914 -10.95 12.30 26.56
C ARG A 914 -12.35 11.96 26.06
N TYR A 915 -12.56 11.88 24.75
CA TYR A 915 -13.82 11.46 24.16
C TYR A 915 -14.22 10.05 24.63
N TRP A 916 -13.31 9.08 24.52
CA TRP A 916 -13.57 7.71 24.98
C TRP A 916 -13.79 7.60 26.49
N GLN A 917 -13.11 8.43 27.28
CA GLN A 917 -13.35 8.53 28.72
C GLN A 917 -14.79 8.99 29.00
N ARG A 918 -15.27 10.03 28.32
CA ARG A 918 -16.66 10.53 28.46
C ARG A 918 -17.66 9.47 28.00
N ALA A 919 -17.43 8.85 26.85
CA ALA A 919 -18.30 7.80 26.31
C ALA A 919 -18.44 6.62 27.29
N LYS A 920 -17.33 6.15 27.88
CA LYS A 920 -17.36 5.08 28.89
C LYS A 920 -18.15 5.50 30.13
N ASN A 921 -17.90 6.70 30.65
CA ASN A 921 -18.63 7.23 31.81
C ASN A 921 -20.14 7.33 31.56
N THR A 922 -20.55 7.72 30.35
CA THR A 922 -21.98 7.78 29.97
C THR A 922 -22.61 6.39 29.94
N ILE A 923 -21.92 5.39 29.37
CA ILE A 923 -22.39 3.99 29.30
C ILE A 923 -22.49 3.36 30.71
N GLU A 924 -21.51 3.64 31.57
CA GLU A 924 -21.53 3.18 32.96
C GLU A 924 -22.69 3.83 33.74
N ARG A 925 -22.92 5.13 33.54
CA ARG A 925 -24.02 5.85 34.20
C ARG A 925 -25.40 5.40 33.73
N SER A 926 -25.57 5.07 32.45
CA SER A 926 -26.83 4.50 31.95
C SER A 926 -27.08 3.10 32.49
N SER A 927 -26.04 2.29 32.65
CA SER A 927 -26.16 0.92 33.20
C SER A 927 -26.51 0.91 34.70
N MET A 928 -26.02 1.89 35.48
CA MET A 928 -26.39 2.00 36.91
C MET A 928 -27.83 2.47 37.13
N ASN A 929 -28.45 3.18 36.19
CA ASN A 929 -29.84 3.63 36.31
C ASN A 929 -30.86 2.48 36.06
N THR A 930 -30.48 1.43 35.34
CA THR A 930 -31.35 0.27 35.05
C THR A 930 -31.28 -0.82 36.12
N GLU A 931 -30.24 -0.85 36.96
CA GLU A 931 -30.04 -1.88 38.00
C GLU A 931 -30.85 -1.68 39.29
N ASN A 932 -31.67 -0.62 39.40
CA ASN A 932 -32.60 -0.46 40.54
C ASN A 932 -33.82 -1.42 40.50
N THR A 933 -33.89 -2.33 39.53
CA THR A 933 -34.91 -3.38 39.45
C THR A 933 -34.29 -4.70 38.99
N ARG A 934 -33.51 -5.36 39.85
CA ARG A 934 -33.49 -6.83 40.07
C ARG A 934 -32.29 -7.24 40.95
N ASN A 935 -32.60 -7.78 42.12
CA ASN A 935 -31.66 -8.47 42.99
C ASN A 935 -31.11 -9.72 42.30
N CYS A 936 -29.84 -9.73 41.90
CA CYS A 936 -29.04 -10.95 41.82
C CYS A 936 -27.55 -10.61 42.00
N LYS A 937 -27.04 -10.87 43.21
CA LYS A 937 -25.63 -10.71 43.57
C LYS A 937 -24.83 -11.91 43.06
N VAL A 938 -24.09 -11.73 41.96
CA VAL A 938 -22.87 -12.49 41.68
C VAL A 938 -21.77 -11.52 41.29
N LYS A 939 -20.99 -11.07 42.30
CA LYS A 939 -19.80 -10.25 42.09
C LYS A 939 -18.64 -11.14 41.62
N SER A 940 -18.44 -11.29 40.31
CA SER A 940 -17.14 -11.71 39.79
C SER A 940 -16.16 -10.56 39.98
N LYS A 941 -15.29 -10.65 41.00
CA LYS A 941 -14.14 -9.76 41.20
C LYS A 941 -13.12 -9.97 40.07
N VAL A 942 -13.36 -9.38 38.89
CA VAL A 942 -12.26 -9.07 37.96
C VAL A 942 -11.88 -7.63 38.26
N GLN A 943 -10.74 -7.46 38.91
CA GLN A 943 -10.23 -6.16 39.32
C GLN A 943 -9.76 -5.41 38.07
N GLU A 944 -10.64 -4.60 37.46
CA GLU A 944 -10.28 -3.80 36.28
C GLU A 944 -9.04 -2.94 36.59
N GLN A 945 -7.97 -3.14 35.84
CA GLN A 945 -6.77 -2.30 35.93
C GLN A 945 -7.18 -0.84 35.64
N LYS A 946 -6.70 0.08 36.47
CA LYS A 946 -6.98 1.52 36.38
C LYS A 946 -6.53 2.02 35.00
N LYS A 947 -7.49 2.33 34.10
CA LYS A 947 -7.21 2.81 32.74
C LYS A 947 -6.76 4.27 32.81
N SER A 948 -5.58 4.57 32.29
CA SER A 948 -5.14 5.95 32.09
C SER A 948 -5.61 6.43 30.71
N TYR A 949 -6.09 7.67 30.66
CA TYR A 949 -6.48 8.36 29.42
C TYR A 949 -5.51 9.48 29.06
N ARG A 950 -4.35 9.54 29.73
CA ARG A 950 -3.31 10.53 29.47
C ARG A 950 -2.46 10.12 28.27
N VAL A 951 -2.11 11.10 27.44
CA VAL A 951 -1.13 10.98 26.35
C VAL A 951 0.07 11.84 26.71
N ARG A 952 1.24 11.22 26.90
CA ARG A 952 2.52 11.90 27.21
C ARG A 952 3.29 12.16 25.92
N LEU A 953 3.81 13.37 25.73
CA LEU A 953 4.78 13.66 24.67
C LEU A 953 6.20 13.46 25.22
N VAL A 954 7.03 12.70 24.50
CA VAL A 954 8.45 12.47 24.79
C VAL A 954 9.23 12.88 23.54
N LEU A 955 9.98 13.97 23.66
CA LEU A 955 10.82 14.51 22.59
C LEU A 955 12.29 14.19 22.85
N TYR A 956 12.98 13.74 21.82
CA TYR A 956 14.42 13.58 21.82
C TYR A 956 14.96 13.99 20.46
N GLU A 957 15.57 15.16 20.37
CA GLU A 957 15.97 15.76 19.08
C GLU A 957 17.42 15.41 18.69
N GLU A 958 18.21 14.90 19.64
CA GLU A 958 19.65 14.73 19.45
C GLU A 958 19.97 13.57 18.50
N ARG A 959 20.46 13.92 17.30
CA ARG A 959 21.13 12.98 16.38
C ARG A 959 22.62 12.99 16.67
N TYR A 960 23.19 11.83 16.97
CA TYR A 960 24.65 11.68 17.14
C TYR A 960 25.34 11.01 15.94
N ASN A 961 24.61 10.85 14.85
CA ASN A 961 25.10 10.25 13.61
C ASN A 961 25.53 11.37 12.64
N ASP A 962 26.77 11.81 12.79
CA ASP A 962 27.38 12.91 12.04
C ASP A 962 27.98 12.39 10.73
N LEU A 963 27.14 11.81 9.86
CA LEU A 963 27.61 11.28 8.58
C LEU A 963 27.95 12.42 7.62
N GLU A 964 29.25 12.58 7.37
CA GLU A 964 29.75 13.49 6.35
C GLU A 964 29.33 13.02 4.95
N LYS A 965 28.75 13.94 4.17
CA LYS A 965 28.28 13.66 2.81
C LYS A 965 29.36 14.00 1.81
N TYR A 966 29.45 13.21 0.75
CA TYR A 966 30.41 13.41 -0.33
C TYR A 966 29.71 13.34 -1.68
N VAL A 967 30.14 14.19 -2.61
CA VAL A 967 29.70 14.18 -4.01
C VAL A 967 30.83 13.63 -4.86
N CYS A 968 30.52 12.64 -5.67
CA CYS A 968 31.45 12.03 -6.60
C CYS A 968 31.23 12.59 -8.00
N SER A 969 32.29 13.14 -8.61
CA SER A 969 32.31 13.60 -9.99
C SER A 969 33.40 12.87 -10.77
N LEU A 970 33.28 12.79 -12.11
CA LEU A 970 34.31 12.18 -12.97
C LEU A 970 35.05 13.29 -13.69
N LYS A 971 36.38 13.34 -13.56
CA LYS A 971 37.22 14.29 -14.28
C LYS A 971 38.17 13.53 -15.19
N GLY A 972 37.78 13.31 -16.45
CA GLY A 972 38.50 12.44 -17.37
C GLY A 972 38.23 10.97 -17.05
N SER A 973 39.27 10.20 -16.70
CA SER A 973 39.16 8.79 -16.27
C SER A 973 39.05 8.61 -14.76
N ASP A 974 39.31 9.66 -13.97
CA ASP A 974 39.47 9.55 -12.53
C ASP A 974 38.27 10.16 -11.79
N PHE A 975 37.78 9.45 -10.78
CA PHE A 975 36.74 9.96 -9.90
C PHE A 975 37.32 10.97 -8.91
N VAL A 976 36.63 12.08 -8.68
CA VAL A 976 36.93 13.07 -7.65
C VAL A 976 35.80 13.06 -6.63
N ILE A 977 36.13 12.76 -5.37
CA ILE A 977 35.18 12.70 -4.26
C ILE A 977 35.38 13.99 -3.45
N GLU A 978 34.43 14.92 -3.57
CA GLU A 978 34.44 16.18 -2.83
C GLU A 978 33.50 16.09 -1.63
N HIS A 979 33.91 16.64 -0.50
CA HIS A 979 33.02 16.77 0.66
C HIS A 979 31.92 17.80 0.36
N CYS A 980 30.68 17.44 0.71
CA CYS A 980 29.50 18.26 0.51
C CYS A 980 28.99 18.74 1.86
N HIS A 981 29.31 19.99 2.18
CA HIS A 981 28.90 20.59 3.44
C HIS A 981 27.36 20.74 3.51
N PRO A 982 26.68 20.37 4.61
CA PRO A 982 25.20 20.40 4.67
C PRO A 982 24.57 21.76 4.33
N CYS A 983 25.18 22.86 4.78
CA CYS A 983 24.72 24.21 4.44
C CYS A 983 24.75 24.53 2.93
N ALA A 984 25.49 23.80 2.09
CA ALA A 984 25.55 24.02 0.65
C ALA A 984 24.21 23.81 -0.07
N ALA A 985 23.31 23.03 0.54
CA ALA A 985 21.96 22.77 0.02
C ALA A 985 20.98 23.92 0.29
N LEU A 986 21.35 24.89 1.15
CA LEU A 986 20.48 26.00 1.53
C LEU A 986 20.64 27.19 0.57
N THR A 987 19.59 28.02 0.51
CA THR A 987 19.62 29.33 -0.14
C THR A 987 19.39 30.43 0.90
N VAL A 988 19.82 31.66 0.62
CA VAL A 988 19.58 32.80 1.51
C VAL A 988 18.07 33.00 1.75
N ASN A 989 17.24 32.86 0.70
CA ASN A 989 15.79 32.97 0.81
C ASN A 989 15.19 31.90 1.75
N HIS A 990 15.72 30.67 1.71
CA HIS A 990 15.25 29.61 2.59
C HIS A 990 15.55 29.93 4.06
N ILE A 991 16.80 30.33 4.37
CA ILE A 991 17.21 30.65 5.74
C ILE A 991 16.43 31.86 6.27
N GLU A 992 16.13 32.84 5.42
CA GLU A 992 15.38 34.03 5.82
C GLU A 992 13.90 33.74 6.12
N ASN A 993 13.24 32.92 5.30
CA ASN A 993 11.82 32.63 5.45
C ASN A 993 11.52 31.54 6.48
N TYR A 994 12.40 30.54 6.60
CA TYR A 994 12.16 29.31 7.37
C TYR A 994 13.22 29.01 8.44
N GLY A 995 14.32 29.77 8.47
CA GLY A 995 15.46 29.47 9.33
C GLY A 995 16.27 28.27 8.85
N PHE A 996 17.11 27.73 9.74
CA PHE A 996 17.79 26.46 9.51
C PHE A 996 16.85 25.29 9.82
N PRO A 997 16.77 24.26 8.96
CA PRO A 997 16.04 23.05 9.28
C PRO A 997 16.57 22.41 10.57
N LEU A 998 15.68 22.00 11.48
CA LEU A 998 16.03 21.41 12.78
C LEU A 998 16.82 20.10 12.63
N ASP A 999 16.58 19.36 11.55
CA ASP A 999 17.21 18.09 11.22
C ASP A 999 18.55 18.22 10.48
N LEU A 1000 18.95 19.43 10.09
CA LEU A 1000 20.22 19.69 9.41
C LEU A 1000 21.37 19.81 10.42
N SER A 1001 21.83 18.70 11.00
CA SER A 1001 22.99 18.70 11.91
C SER A 1001 24.34 18.77 11.17
N LEU A 1002 25.33 19.46 11.74
CA LEU A 1002 26.71 19.50 11.24
C LEU A 1002 27.62 18.55 12.04
N SER A 1003 28.59 17.91 11.38
CA SER A 1003 29.69 17.23 12.08
C SER A 1003 30.57 18.26 12.82
N PRO A 1004 31.38 17.82 13.82
CA PRO A 1004 32.37 18.69 14.46
C PRO A 1004 33.34 19.33 13.47
N ARG A 1005 33.75 18.59 12.44
CA ARG A 1005 34.61 19.07 11.35
C ARG A 1005 33.89 20.07 10.45
N GLU A 1006 32.64 19.79 10.08
CA GLU A 1006 31.79 20.69 9.29
C GLU A 1006 31.52 22.00 10.03
N SER A 1007 31.35 21.96 11.35
CA SER A 1007 31.21 23.17 12.18
C SER A 1007 32.45 24.07 12.10
N ILE A 1008 33.66 23.48 12.09
CA ILE A 1008 34.89 24.24 11.86
C ILE A 1008 34.97 24.76 10.43
N GLN A 1009 34.63 23.94 9.44
CA GLN A 1009 34.63 24.35 8.04
C GLN A 1009 33.69 25.53 7.79
N LEU A 1010 32.53 25.54 8.43
CA LEU A 1010 31.60 26.67 8.39
C LEU A 1010 32.26 27.93 8.95
N TYR A 1011 32.84 27.87 10.16
CA TYR A 1011 33.55 29.01 10.77
C TYR A 1011 34.71 29.52 9.91
N ASP A 1012 35.59 28.63 9.43
CA ASP A 1012 36.73 29.01 8.59
C ASP A 1012 36.27 29.67 7.29
N THR A 1013 35.15 29.21 6.72
CA THR A 1013 34.53 29.84 5.55
C THR A 1013 33.90 31.20 5.90
N MET A 1014 33.27 31.35 7.07
CA MET A 1014 32.78 32.63 7.58
C MET A 1014 33.91 33.66 7.69
N VAL A 1015 35.03 33.29 8.31
CA VAL A 1015 36.21 34.16 8.44
C VAL A 1015 36.80 34.49 7.07
N LYS A 1016 36.88 33.52 6.17
CA LYS A 1016 37.37 33.74 4.78
C LYS A 1016 36.51 34.74 4.01
N VAL A 1017 35.19 34.69 4.16
CA VAL A 1017 34.26 35.59 3.48
C VAL A 1017 34.23 36.98 4.12
N TRP A 1018 34.36 37.07 5.45
CA TRP A 1018 34.37 38.32 6.19
C TRP A 1018 35.49 38.35 7.24
N GLN A 1019 36.69 38.73 6.80
CA GLN A 1019 37.91 38.72 7.62
C GLN A 1019 37.82 39.60 8.90
N LYS A 1020 37.07 40.70 8.85
CA LYS A 1020 36.84 41.61 10.01
C LYS A 1020 35.40 41.49 10.53
N TRP A 1021 34.91 40.27 10.70
CA TRP A 1021 33.60 40.01 11.30
C TRP A 1021 33.65 40.26 12.83
N PRO A 1022 32.74 41.06 13.42
CA PRO A 1022 32.85 41.50 14.82
C PRO A 1022 32.93 40.39 15.88
N ARG A 1023 32.24 39.26 15.68
CA ARG A 1023 32.22 38.13 16.63
C ARG A 1023 33.19 36.99 16.26
N ALA A 1024 34.09 37.22 15.29
CA ALA A 1024 35.04 36.19 14.85
C ALA A 1024 35.89 35.65 16.01
N GLN A 1025 36.42 36.52 16.86
CA GLN A 1025 37.25 36.10 18.00
C GLN A 1025 36.45 35.33 19.06
N GLU A 1026 35.18 35.69 19.29
CA GLU A 1026 34.30 35.02 20.27
C GLU A 1026 33.96 33.59 19.83
N LEU A 1027 33.78 33.39 18.53
CA LEU A 1027 33.43 32.10 17.92
C LEU A 1027 34.64 31.37 17.36
N ASP A 1028 35.87 31.80 17.66
CA ASP A 1028 37.05 31.01 17.34
C ASP A 1028 37.03 29.71 18.17
N PRO A 1029 37.24 28.53 17.56
CA PRO A 1029 37.24 27.27 18.30
C PRO A 1029 38.15 27.26 19.55
N GLU A 1030 39.28 27.97 19.53
CA GLU A 1030 40.21 28.02 20.67
C GLU A 1030 39.75 28.97 21.79
N GLU A 1031 38.92 29.98 21.46
CA GLU A 1031 38.42 30.99 22.40
C GLU A 1031 36.95 30.78 22.79
N PHE A 1032 36.22 29.90 22.09
CA PHE A 1032 34.81 29.65 22.34
C PHE A 1032 34.57 29.18 23.77
N VAL A 1033 33.58 29.78 24.44
CA VAL A 1033 33.34 29.62 25.89
C VAL A 1033 33.21 28.16 26.32
N SER A 1034 32.64 27.29 25.47
CA SER A 1034 32.45 25.86 25.82
C SER A 1034 33.68 24.99 25.56
N PHE A 1035 34.69 25.48 24.82
CA PHE A 1035 35.91 24.74 24.44
C PHE A 1035 37.16 25.25 25.13
N LYS A 1036 37.22 26.56 25.40
CA LYS A 1036 38.39 27.23 25.95
C LYS A 1036 38.88 26.54 27.23
N ASN A 1037 40.14 26.10 27.21
CA ASN A 1037 40.79 25.37 28.31
C ASN A 1037 40.08 24.08 28.75
N LYS A 1038 39.17 23.53 27.95
CA LYS A 1038 38.45 22.29 28.26
C LYS A 1038 39.19 21.09 27.67
N VAL A 1039 39.67 20.20 28.54
CA VAL A 1039 40.42 19.01 28.11
C VAL A 1039 39.54 18.02 27.35
N VAL A 1040 38.31 17.80 27.83
CA VAL A 1040 37.36 16.85 27.23
C VAL A 1040 36.21 17.62 26.60
N ILE A 1041 36.29 17.86 25.30
CA ILE A 1041 35.16 18.38 24.52
C ILE A 1041 34.19 17.22 24.25
N LYS A 1042 32.92 17.40 24.61
CA LYS A 1042 31.84 16.43 24.40
C LYS A 1042 31.02 16.80 23.16
N LYS A 1043 30.25 15.84 22.63
CA LYS A 1043 29.33 16.11 21.52
C LYS A 1043 28.30 17.22 21.84
N ALA A 1044 27.84 17.31 23.09
CA ALA A 1044 26.94 18.37 23.54
C ALA A 1044 27.57 19.78 23.46
N ASP A 1045 28.87 19.90 23.70
CA ASP A 1045 29.59 21.18 23.56
C ASP A 1045 29.67 21.59 22.08
N VAL A 1046 29.93 20.61 21.19
CA VAL A 1046 29.96 20.85 19.74
C VAL A 1046 28.60 21.28 19.22
N ARG A 1047 27.50 20.69 19.70
CA ARG A 1047 26.14 21.11 19.35
C ARG A 1047 25.85 22.55 19.74
N LYS A 1048 26.31 23.01 20.91
CA LYS A 1048 26.20 24.42 21.32
C LYS A 1048 26.96 25.33 20.35
N TYR A 1049 28.17 24.94 19.96
CA TYR A 1049 28.98 25.69 19.00
C TYR A 1049 28.32 25.78 17.61
N GLU A 1050 27.83 24.66 17.09
CA GLU A 1050 27.07 24.59 15.84
C GLU A 1050 25.85 25.53 15.85
N GLN A 1051 25.06 25.51 16.93
CA GLN A 1051 23.88 26.36 17.08
C GLN A 1051 24.25 27.85 17.07
N GLU A 1052 25.32 28.24 17.75
CA GLU A 1052 25.79 29.63 17.75
C GLU A 1052 26.29 30.08 16.37
N LEU A 1053 26.99 29.21 15.62
CA LEU A 1053 27.39 29.50 14.23
C LEU A 1053 26.17 29.69 13.31
N LYS A 1054 25.14 28.84 13.42
CA LYS A 1054 23.90 28.96 12.65
C LYS A 1054 23.10 30.22 13.00
N LYS A 1055 22.99 30.55 14.29
CA LYS A 1055 22.36 31.79 14.76
C LYS A 1055 23.09 33.00 14.21
N GLU A 1056 24.41 32.99 14.22
CA GLU A 1056 25.19 34.09 13.67
C GLU A 1056 25.01 34.22 12.15
N LEU A 1057 25.01 33.11 11.40
CA LEU A 1057 24.77 33.19 9.95
C LEU A 1057 23.38 33.74 9.64
N SER A 1058 22.37 33.38 10.44
CA SER A 1058 21.02 33.97 10.36
C SER A 1058 21.05 35.46 10.69
N ARG A 1059 21.83 35.87 11.71
CA ARG A 1059 22.03 37.28 12.08
C ARG A 1059 22.68 38.10 10.96
N TRP A 1060 23.60 37.53 10.18
CA TRP A 1060 24.18 38.22 9.02
C TRP A 1060 23.11 38.62 8.00
N ILE A 1061 22.06 37.81 7.80
CA ILE A 1061 20.93 38.14 6.91
C ILE A 1061 20.15 39.32 7.48
N VAL A 1062 19.81 39.28 8.77
CA VAL A 1062 19.08 40.36 9.48
C VAL A 1062 19.87 41.69 9.44
N LEU A 1063 21.20 41.64 9.51
CA LEU A 1063 22.10 42.81 9.38
C LEU A 1063 22.30 43.29 7.93
N GLY A 1064 21.51 42.79 6.98
CA GLY A 1064 21.56 43.19 5.57
C GLY A 1064 22.75 42.65 4.78
N GLN A 1065 23.52 41.70 5.33
CA GLN A 1065 24.73 41.15 4.69
C GLN A 1065 24.42 39.98 3.74
N ARG A 1066 23.29 40.02 3.02
CA ARG A 1066 22.79 38.94 2.14
C ARG A 1066 23.83 38.47 1.12
N GLN A 1067 24.59 39.38 0.51
CA GLN A 1067 25.62 39.05 -0.49
C GLN A 1067 26.77 38.21 0.12
N LYS A 1068 27.15 38.47 1.37
CA LYS A 1068 28.19 37.69 2.06
C LYS A 1068 27.70 36.29 2.37
N VAL A 1069 26.45 36.13 2.81
CA VAL A 1069 25.85 34.81 3.06
C VAL A 1069 25.76 34.01 1.75
N ASN A 1070 25.31 34.62 0.66
CA ASN A 1070 25.35 33.97 -0.67
C ASN A 1070 26.77 33.53 -1.05
N LYS A 1071 27.75 34.41 -0.92
CA LYS A 1071 29.16 34.08 -1.21
C LYS A 1071 29.66 32.92 -0.34
N LEU A 1072 29.28 32.88 0.93
CA LEU A 1072 29.62 31.79 1.84
C LEU A 1072 29.02 30.45 1.41
N LEU A 1073 27.72 30.43 1.10
CA LEU A 1073 27.04 29.21 0.65
C LEU A 1073 27.65 28.69 -0.66
N GLU A 1074 28.02 29.59 -1.58
CA GLU A 1074 28.74 29.23 -2.81
C GLU A 1074 30.15 28.66 -2.55
N HIS A 1075 30.86 29.10 -1.52
CA HIS A 1075 32.16 28.51 -1.14
C HIS A 1075 32.02 27.10 -0.56
N LEU A 1076 30.87 26.79 0.04
CA LEU A 1076 30.56 25.48 0.62
C LEU A 1076 30.02 24.48 -0.41
N LYS A 1077 29.56 24.96 -1.58
CA LYS A 1077 29.06 24.09 -2.66
C LYS A 1077 30.20 23.31 -3.31
N PRO A 1078 30.07 21.98 -3.48
CA PRO A 1078 30.97 21.22 -4.33
C PRO A 1078 30.84 21.74 -5.77
N LYS A 1079 31.89 21.57 -6.58
CA LYS A 1079 31.89 21.99 -7.99
C LYS A 1079 31.79 20.73 -8.87
N PRO A 1080 30.60 20.14 -9.03
CA PRO A 1080 30.48 18.93 -9.83
C PRO A 1080 30.83 19.23 -11.29
N VAL A 1081 31.66 18.37 -11.88
CA VAL A 1081 31.78 18.27 -13.33
C VAL A 1081 30.67 17.33 -13.79
N ASP A 1082 29.73 17.85 -14.56
CA ASP A 1082 28.67 17.04 -15.17
C ASP A 1082 29.29 16.04 -16.15
N CYS A 1083 29.04 14.75 -15.92
CA CYS A 1083 29.37 13.68 -16.85
C CYS A 1083 28.18 12.73 -16.98
N SER A 1084 28.07 12.06 -18.12
CA SER A 1084 26.94 11.19 -18.40
C SER A 1084 26.95 9.94 -17.50
N GLU A 1085 25.77 9.45 -17.11
CA GLU A 1085 25.67 8.21 -16.31
C GLU A 1085 26.37 7.01 -16.97
N ARG A 1086 26.34 6.95 -18.31
CA ARG A 1086 27.04 5.91 -19.09
C ARG A 1086 28.56 5.99 -18.93
N GLU A 1087 29.14 7.17 -18.80
CA GLU A 1087 30.58 7.33 -18.58
C GLU A 1087 30.97 6.96 -17.15
N LYS A 1088 30.18 7.36 -16.13
CA LYS A 1088 30.39 6.93 -14.74
C LYS A 1088 30.40 5.41 -14.63
N TRP A 1089 29.50 4.74 -15.34
CA TRP A 1089 29.41 3.27 -15.37
C TRP A 1089 30.63 2.60 -16.00
N LYS A 1090 31.17 3.13 -17.10
CA LYS A 1090 32.37 2.57 -17.75
C LYS A 1090 33.58 2.56 -16.83
N HIS A 1091 33.68 3.54 -15.93
CA HIS A 1091 34.80 3.68 -15.01
C HIS A 1091 34.52 3.15 -13.60
N PHE A 1092 33.38 2.50 -13.33
CA PHE A 1092 32.99 2.08 -11.98
C PHE A 1092 34.06 1.29 -11.21
N ALA A 1093 34.86 0.45 -11.87
CA ALA A 1093 35.99 -0.24 -11.25
C ALA A 1093 36.99 0.74 -10.59
N SER A 1094 37.34 1.82 -11.30
CA SER A 1094 38.21 2.89 -10.77
C SER A 1094 37.58 3.61 -9.57
N PHE A 1095 36.26 3.71 -9.51
CA PHE A 1095 35.57 4.25 -8.33
C PHE A 1095 35.71 3.32 -7.11
N VAL A 1096 35.59 2.00 -7.31
CA VAL A 1096 35.79 1.01 -6.25
C VAL A 1096 37.25 1.01 -5.76
N ASP A 1097 38.22 1.08 -6.67
CA ASP A 1097 39.64 1.18 -6.33
C ASP A 1097 39.90 2.44 -5.50
N LYS A 1098 39.30 3.58 -5.87
CA LYS A 1098 39.41 4.82 -5.11
C LYS A 1098 38.79 4.74 -3.72
N LEU A 1099 37.66 4.06 -3.57
CA LEU A 1099 37.07 3.81 -2.24
C LEU A 1099 37.95 2.87 -1.40
N HIS A 1100 38.64 1.92 -2.04
CA HIS A 1100 39.61 1.05 -1.37
C HIS A 1100 40.82 1.85 -0.86
N GLU A 1101 41.41 2.72 -1.69
CA GLU A 1101 42.50 3.62 -1.29
C GLU A 1101 42.12 4.56 -0.13
N MET A 1102 40.84 4.93 -0.03
CA MET A 1102 40.31 5.76 1.05
C MET A 1102 39.91 4.98 2.31
N ASP A 1103 40.15 3.66 2.36
CA ASP A 1103 39.69 2.76 3.43
C ASP A 1103 38.18 2.88 3.70
N LYS A 1104 37.37 3.01 2.63
CA LYS A 1104 35.89 3.14 2.69
C LYS A 1104 35.14 1.86 2.29
N LEU A 1105 35.84 0.74 2.13
CA LEU A 1105 35.24 -0.57 1.89
C LEU A 1105 35.13 -1.40 3.18
N PRO A 1106 34.13 -2.29 3.31
CA PRO A 1106 33.09 -2.62 2.33
C PRO A 1106 32.03 -1.52 2.19
N ALA A 1107 31.52 -1.33 0.97
CA ALA A 1107 30.48 -0.35 0.66
C ALA A 1107 29.26 -1.02 0.00
N ILE A 1108 28.07 -0.48 0.28
CA ILE A 1108 26.82 -0.86 -0.38
C ILE A 1108 26.55 0.15 -1.50
N PHE A 1109 26.43 -0.34 -2.72
CA PHE A 1109 26.13 0.48 -3.89
C PHE A 1109 24.64 0.38 -4.22
N PHE A 1110 23.95 1.51 -4.22
CA PHE A 1110 22.62 1.65 -4.79
C PHE A 1110 22.81 2.13 -6.22
N MET A 1111 22.52 1.26 -7.19
CA MET A 1111 22.76 1.50 -8.62
C MET A 1111 21.47 1.79 -9.35
#